data_AF-A0AAD5K0L2-F1
#
_entry.id   AF-A0AAD5K0L2-F1
#
_cell.length_a   1.000
_cell.length_b   1.000
_cell.length_c   1.000
_cell.angle_alpha   90.00
_cell.angle_beta   90.00
_cell.angle_gamma   90.00
#
_symmetry.space_group_name_H-M   'P 1'
#
loop_
_entity.id
_entity.type
_entity.pdbx_description
1 polymer ?
#
loop_
_entity_poly.entity_id
_entity_poly.type
_entity_poly.pdbx_seq_one_letter_code
_entity_poly.pdbx_strand_id
1 'polypeptide(L)'
;MVKKKVLFLLGINASPLKKKRQIIFRLSKDSESGAKQATQLFNVLLPQVDMLDTNTLYGFAIEITCFIQHQVQIQSRLFELFSKIWNVLSATNSQANDIIDKLLIASWHPASAISIASVFNEMELSTVQLQKVCKRMVKQLAELDVEETPPFIYQLLLLSRKGMKREIITSICHHFIVLKEYATDNVDVPSFRRMEGTVMLHMSFAIKQDQDLGKELIKYVKNDKSHALETFPIACLLSAARIHRLEDMIFDLLRSTVISIYKDNEKLKQCGWISKFSRIDGNRLQQVMMEIVKNSEHGWDQIIQPLTQLAMLLIDFASSQGFAANRPFSASSGMAPPAPIIINNNKQSPMDHVISLGKEILIKIFELHKMVRPEILEQITARIVSHSPSTMHFLDILETIIAQDYFAIEPYIINLRDTLDYLSLLPYATAERLFRAVQPVASRNNQFRDGLMLILRKSMFAKDLNGRMVSVNGFLALLSDVFSQQNNNSSNSSRPSQGVAFEILGLLRRCFNQQSEIRAAAYKGLARLSEHREIASDIFEILYSQFQRVYEKDRGMVTPLRLDVCVDHASHSSGGAPRLAEPIHILLASLFQTLKNLENGMDVTHNSVIADQIHSCREDLTSLVFRLSKSDLEDFELDKTADFDLATHLGQRNNIYAGLMQGTFEAAIEYEYFMRKDTLESYQTILNLFKKRMDAAALLKEGSSVADKGRKSIAMQAEYSVSSLEFLTDVTRRMFSQGNIQRPIRALRGDIGFVHYVILSIPIALKKMTHQIISTMALQERHFQQCIELSKLCIHILKTEDSDSSFVNHPPKKGQHSVLESIWDALKNICETILQLWPNRINTFFSRLTACTMDIVETTTTTDSAPPSPPTNTVIFNVVRLLEEIMNHYLSDRTPLYKEAAKLMQVVAFLSHRMDREATDFKERAGYMTDWLGSMIKERPLDDISLAKQMLHLYIQLCADIQNFTLIVYIAQDLHMIHGDIDHDQNIEEDPSAQVQNMMINIKTCSAITLQLLMFMDQLFDDMMWCIGRLKITASTTGFTDLVREFETSICHRMMSYLSITSEFTKAVLMGQHAEGLIRTLIKTYKTLTALTKYKLMSEPKQISDDFISLIMMSGTGITDKMYQFLIIYGQEHHTTTTTNEPKKKTGSTTTGPNSRKQMVQKAKVLRESKLVPKLIYEVEEFERYLIQLTRKSNKDLMQYMKRSTSRDFKINMSIIHTEQQQQQQEEEDPVTVNKQIAVRNFMKNKGGGHDEDDDGASSGRGSKRARTSR
;
A
#
# COMPACT_ATOMS: atom_id res chain seq x y z
N MET A 1 27.90 -55.53 -62.94
CA MET A 1 27.05 -55.50 -64.16
C MET A 1 25.80 -54.61 -64.03
N VAL A 2 25.08 -54.60 -62.91
CA VAL A 2 23.89 -53.74 -62.66
C VAL A 2 24.19 -52.23 -62.77
N LYS A 3 25.38 -51.78 -62.29
CA LYS A 3 25.89 -50.40 -62.47
C LYS A 3 25.94 -49.96 -63.94
N LYS A 4 26.36 -50.84 -64.86
CA LYS A 4 26.44 -50.55 -66.31
C LYS A 4 25.06 -50.54 -66.99
N LYS A 5 24.11 -51.35 -66.50
CA LYS A 5 22.74 -51.44 -67.06
C LYS A 5 21.87 -50.22 -66.72
N VAL A 6 22.01 -49.68 -65.51
CA VAL A 6 21.36 -48.40 -65.12
C VAL A 6 21.96 -47.21 -65.86
N LEU A 7 23.29 -47.24 -66.11
CA LEU A 7 24.00 -46.21 -66.87
C LEU A 7 23.63 -46.18 -68.38
N PHE A 8 23.21 -47.30 -68.95
CA PHE A 8 22.81 -47.39 -70.36
C PHE A 8 21.39 -46.87 -70.60
N LEU A 9 20.47 -47.07 -69.64
CA LEU A 9 19.09 -46.56 -69.71
C LEU A 9 18.99 -45.04 -69.55
N LEU A 10 20.05 -44.35 -69.10
CA LEU A 10 20.05 -42.91 -68.81
C LEU A 10 20.64 -42.03 -69.94
N GLY A 11 21.17 -42.62 -71.02
CA GLY A 11 21.58 -41.90 -72.23
C GLY A 11 22.67 -40.83 -72.05
N ILE A 12 23.72 -41.08 -71.25
CA ILE A 12 24.77 -40.08 -70.96
C ILE A 12 26.18 -40.66 -71.17
N ASN A 13 26.82 -40.30 -72.29
CA ASN A 13 28.25 -40.48 -72.55
C ASN A 13 29.03 -39.24 -72.08
N ALA A 14 29.45 -39.20 -70.82
CA ALA A 14 30.35 -38.18 -70.28
C ALA A 14 31.17 -38.70 -69.08
N SER A 15 32.25 -37.98 -68.74
CA SER A 15 33.16 -38.27 -67.62
C SER A 15 32.42 -38.48 -66.28
N PRO A 16 32.99 -39.24 -65.31
CA PRO A 16 32.33 -39.53 -64.03
C PRO A 16 31.84 -38.28 -63.29
N LEU A 17 32.57 -37.17 -63.41
CA LEU A 17 32.25 -35.85 -62.86
C LEU A 17 31.08 -35.17 -63.58
N LYS A 18 31.03 -35.18 -64.91
CA LYS A 18 29.87 -34.67 -65.68
C LYS A 18 28.60 -35.48 -65.37
N LYS A 19 28.71 -36.79 -65.18
CA LYS A 19 27.59 -37.66 -64.78
C LYS A 19 27.02 -37.29 -63.42
N LYS A 20 27.88 -37.05 -62.41
CA LYS A 20 27.45 -36.64 -61.07
C LYS A 20 26.80 -35.24 -61.05
N ARG A 21 27.33 -34.27 -61.82
CA ARG A 21 26.70 -32.95 -62.02
C ARG A 21 25.33 -33.02 -62.70
N GLN A 22 25.19 -33.88 -63.70
CA GLN A 22 23.92 -34.07 -64.41
C GLN A 22 22.85 -34.75 -63.55
N ILE A 23 23.26 -35.53 -62.54
CA ILE A 23 22.35 -36.10 -61.52
C ILE A 23 21.87 -35.01 -60.54
N ILE A 24 22.75 -34.13 -60.07
CA ILE A 24 22.37 -32.97 -59.24
C ILE A 24 21.40 -32.04 -59.99
N PHE A 25 21.66 -31.78 -61.28
CA PHE A 25 20.75 -31.01 -62.13
C PHE A 25 19.38 -31.68 -62.37
N ARG A 26 19.30 -33.01 -62.28
CA ARG A 26 18.02 -33.74 -62.33
C ARG A 26 17.32 -33.77 -60.97
N LEU A 27 18.06 -33.75 -59.86
CA LEU A 27 17.55 -33.62 -58.49
C LEU A 27 17.03 -32.19 -58.21
N SER A 28 17.46 -31.19 -58.98
CA SER A 28 17.03 -29.79 -58.87
C SER A 28 15.80 -29.43 -59.74
N LYS A 29 15.23 -30.36 -60.51
CA LYS A 29 14.00 -30.13 -61.29
C LYS A 29 12.84 -30.92 -60.70
N ASP A 30 11.84 -30.22 -60.18
CA ASP A 30 10.62 -30.84 -59.67
C ASP A 30 9.78 -31.41 -60.81
N SER A 31 9.60 -32.73 -60.80
CA SER A 31 8.49 -33.41 -61.46
C SER A 31 8.04 -34.53 -60.53
N GLU A 32 6.73 -34.67 -60.31
CA GLU A 32 6.15 -35.66 -59.37
C GLU A 32 6.57 -37.11 -59.70
N SER A 33 6.88 -37.40 -60.96
CA SER A 33 7.44 -38.70 -61.39
C SER A 33 8.90 -38.96 -60.93
N GLY A 34 9.60 -37.91 -60.50
CA GLY A 34 11.02 -37.90 -60.16
C GLY A 34 11.35 -38.22 -58.70
N ALA A 35 10.43 -38.14 -57.73
CA ALA A 35 10.75 -38.32 -56.31
C ALA A 35 11.29 -39.74 -55.97
N LYS A 36 10.73 -40.79 -56.58
CA LYS A 36 11.23 -42.18 -56.42
C LYS A 36 12.60 -42.38 -57.09
N GLN A 37 12.81 -41.81 -58.27
CA GLN A 37 14.10 -41.85 -58.97
C GLN A 37 15.17 -41.03 -58.24
N ALA A 38 14.80 -39.87 -57.70
CA ALA A 38 15.64 -39.02 -56.88
C ALA A 38 16.10 -39.72 -55.60
N THR A 39 15.20 -40.45 -54.94
CA THR A 39 15.53 -41.26 -53.75
C THR A 39 16.52 -42.38 -54.08
N GLN A 40 16.31 -43.07 -55.22
CA GLN A 40 17.25 -44.09 -55.68
C GLN A 40 18.61 -43.51 -56.05
N LEU A 41 18.65 -42.34 -56.70
CA LEU A 41 19.89 -41.62 -57.03
C LEU A 41 20.62 -41.12 -55.77
N PHE A 42 19.87 -40.61 -54.79
CA PHE A 42 20.38 -40.19 -53.48
C PHE A 42 21.02 -41.37 -52.72
N ASN A 43 20.34 -42.51 -52.63
CA ASN A 43 20.86 -43.71 -51.97
C ASN A 43 22.13 -44.27 -52.63
N VAL A 44 22.35 -43.99 -53.92
CA VAL A 44 23.58 -44.35 -54.65
C VAL A 44 24.72 -43.34 -54.42
N LEU A 45 24.38 -42.06 -54.24
CA LEU A 45 25.34 -40.97 -54.07
C LEU A 45 25.84 -40.83 -52.63
N LEU A 46 24.96 -40.96 -51.63
CA LEU A 46 25.28 -40.73 -50.21
C LEU A 46 26.47 -41.56 -49.68
N PRO A 47 26.66 -42.84 -50.05
CA PRO A 47 27.82 -43.63 -49.62
C PRO A 47 29.11 -43.29 -50.39
N GLN A 48 29.00 -42.64 -51.55
CA GLN A 48 30.15 -42.30 -52.40
C GLN A 48 30.73 -40.90 -52.11
N VAL A 49 30.08 -40.12 -51.24
CA VAL A 49 30.56 -38.79 -50.82
C VAL A 49 31.89 -38.89 -50.08
N ASP A 50 32.05 -39.91 -49.23
CA ASP A 50 33.26 -40.12 -48.42
C ASP A 50 34.48 -40.56 -49.27
N MET A 51 34.26 -40.93 -50.54
CA MET A 51 35.27 -41.42 -51.48
C MET A 51 35.66 -40.38 -52.54
N LEU A 52 35.13 -39.16 -52.47
CA LEU A 52 35.39 -38.07 -53.42
C LEU A 52 36.53 -37.16 -52.93
N ASP A 53 37.26 -36.56 -53.88
CA ASP A 53 38.32 -35.57 -53.59
C ASP A 53 37.73 -34.23 -53.13
N THR A 54 38.44 -33.53 -52.24
CA THR A 54 37.99 -32.27 -51.61
C THR A 54 37.64 -31.18 -52.63
N ASN A 55 38.36 -31.10 -53.76
CA ASN A 55 38.10 -30.13 -54.82
C ASN A 55 36.77 -30.39 -55.56
N THR A 56 36.38 -31.65 -55.75
CA THR A 56 35.10 -31.98 -56.39
C THR A 56 33.93 -31.81 -55.44
N LEU A 57 34.10 -32.15 -54.17
CA LEU A 57 33.13 -31.86 -53.10
C LEU A 57 32.89 -30.35 -52.97
N TYR A 58 33.94 -29.54 -53.00
CA TYR A 58 33.84 -28.08 -53.01
C TYR A 58 33.07 -27.55 -54.23
N GLY A 59 33.38 -28.07 -55.43
CA GLY A 59 32.65 -27.72 -56.65
C GLY A 59 31.16 -28.07 -56.60
N PHE A 60 30.79 -29.20 -55.98
CA PHE A 60 29.39 -29.58 -55.79
C PHE A 60 28.68 -28.69 -54.77
N ALA A 61 29.32 -28.35 -53.66
CA ALA A 61 28.75 -27.46 -52.66
C ALA A 61 28.48 -26.04 -53.21
N ILE A 62 29.36 -25.53 -54.09
CA ILE A 62 29.14 -24.26 -54.79
C ILE A 62 27.95 -24.34 -55.75
N GLU A 63 27.82 -25.41 -56.54
CA GLU A 63 26.68 -25.58 -57.45
C GLU A 63 25.35 -25.59 -56.66
N ILE A 64 25.29 -26.32 -55.54
CA ILE A 64 24.11 -26.34 -54.65
C ILE A 64 23.82 -24.93 -54.10
N THR A 65 24.85 -24.22 -53.63
CA THR A 65 24.69 -22.85 -53.11
C THR A 65 24.22 -21.88 -54.20
N CYS A 66 24.68 -22.08 -55.45
CA CYS A 66 24.26 -21.29 -56.60
C CYS A 66 22.79 -21.54 -56.97
N PHE A 67 22.31 -22.78 -56.89
CA PHE A 67 20.88 -23.09 -57.08
C PHE A 67 20.00 -22.41 -56.01
N ILE A 68 20.46 -22.37 -54.76
CA ILE A 68 19.78 -21.66 -53.67
C ILE A 68 19.76 -20.15 -53.94
N GLN A 69 20.86 -19.56 -54.40
CA GLN A 69 20.95 -18.14 -54.75
C GLN A 69 19.99 -17.72 -55.88
N HIS A 70 19.68 -18.62 -56.81
CA HIS A 70 18.74 -18.35 -57.91
C HIS A 70 17.27 -18.70 -57.56
N GLN A 71 16.97 -19.00 -56.28
CA GLN A 71 15.63 -19.37 -55.79
C GLN A 71 14.95 -20.52 -56.56
N VAL A 72 15.74 -21.47 -57.07
CA VAL A 72 15.18 -22.67 -57.71
C VAL A 72 14.57 -23.57 -56.63
N GLN A 73 13.37 -24.09 -56.87
CA GLN A 73 12.73 -25.06 -55.98
C GLN A 73 13.50 -26.39 -56.04
N ILE A 74 14.06 -26.81 -54.90
CA ILE A 74 14.96 -27.95 -54.78
C ILE A 74 14.31 -29.04 -53.94
N GLN A 75 14.50 -30.31 -54.29
CA GLN A 75 14.04 -31.44 -53.49
C GLN A 75 14.77 -31.56 -52.14
N SER A 76 14.02 -31.86 -51.07
CA SER A 76 14.52 -31.99 -49.68
C SER A 76 15.77 -32.86 -49.52
N ARG A 77 15.91 -33.94 -50.30
CA ARG A 77 17.07 -34.84 -50.27
C ARG A 77 18.38 -34.23 -50.78
N LEU A 78 18.34 -33.18 -51.60
CA LEU A 78 19.57 -32.48 -52.00
C LEU A 78 20.23 -31.79 -50.81
N PHE A 79 19.41 -31.34 -49.85
CA PHE A 79 19.84 -30.67 -48.64
C PHE A 79 20.53 -31.65 -47.66
N GLU A 80 20.06 -32.89 -47.52
CA GLU A 80 20.75 -33.96 -46.77
C GLU A 80 22.11 -34.34 -47.40
N LEU A 81 22.22 -34.31 -48.73
CA LEU A 81 23.50 -34.54 -49.39
C LEU A 81 24.48 -33.40 -49.09
N PHE A 82 23.97 -32.16 -49.02
CA PHE A 82 24.76 -30.98 -48.68
C PHE A 82 25.29 -31.02 -47.24
N SER A 83 24.49 -31.45 -46.25
CA SER A 83 24.95 -31.60 -44.85
C SER A 83 26.12 -32.60 -44.74
N LYS A 84 26.04 -33.73 -45.47
CA LYS A 84 27.13 -34.72 -45.50
C LYS A 84 28.39 -34.21 -46.22
N ILE A 85 28.23 -33.54 -47.36
CA ILE A 85 29.36 -32.90 -48.07
C ILE A 85 30.05 -31.88 -47.17
N TRP A 86 29.27 -31.07 -46.44
CA TRP A 86 29.80 -30.11 -45.49
C TRP A 86 30.65 -30.76 -44.41
N ASN A 87 30.14 -31.80 -43.73
CA ASN A 87 30.85 -32.44 -42.63
C ASN A 87 32.19 -33.04 -43.09
N VAL A 88 32.24 -33.61 -44.30
CA VAL A 88 33.50 -34.12 -44.89
C VAL A 88 34.48 -32.97 -45.20
N LEU A 89 34.00 -31.86 -45.77
CA LEU A 89 34.83 -30.69 -46.07
C LEU A 89 35.34 -30.01 -44.80
N SER A 90 34.49 -29.88 -43.78
CA SER A 90 34.81 -29.31 -42.48
C SER A 90 35.94 -30.08 -41.79
N ALA A 91 35.88 -31.42 -41.80
CA ALA A 91 36.92 -32.28 -41.23
C ALA A 91 38.30 -32.12 -41.91
N THR A 92 38.32 -31.70 -43.19
CA THR A 92 39.56 -31.53 -43.97
C THR A 92 40.17 -30.11 -43.92
N ASN A 93 39.57 -29.16 -43.18
CA ASN A 93 40.08 -27.79 -42.93
C ASN A 93 40.37 -26.90 -44.17
N SER A 94 39.99 -27.28 -45.40
CA SER A 94 40.22 -26.49 -46.60
C SER A 94 38.93 -25.86 -47.15
N GLN A 95 38.91 -24.52 -47.31
CA GLN A 95 37.94 -23.71 -48.08
C GLN A 95 36.44 -23.81 -47.72
N ALA A 96 36.04 -24.58 -46.70
CA ALA A 96 34.64 -24.75 -46.31
C ALA A 96 33.95 -23.43 -45.88
N ASN A 97 34.68 -22.49 -45.26
CA ASN A 97 34.11 -21.22 -44.77
C ASN A 97 33.45 -20.38 -45.87
N ASP A 98 34.02 -20.35 -47.07
CA ASP A 98 33.49 -19.58 -48.20
C ASP A 98 32.11 -20.09 -48.64
N ILE A 99 31.84 -21.39 -48.47
CA ILE A 99 30.56 -22.00 -48.84
C ILE A 99 29.47 -21.55 -47.86
N ILE A 100 29.73 -21.60 -46.55
CA ILE A 100 28.77 -21.11 -45.55
C ILE A 100 28.52 -19.62 -45.73
N ASP A 101 29.56 -18.81 -45.92
CA ASP A 101 29.37 -17.37 -46.07
C ASP A 101 28.55 -17.05 -47.33
N LYS A 102 28.76 -17.77 -48.44
CA LYS A 102 27.91 -17.66 -49.66
C LYS A 102 26.46 -18.11 -49.44
N LEU A 103 26.24 -19.17 -48.66
CA LEU A 103 24.89 -19.67 -48.31
C LEU A 103 24.13 -18.67 -47.42
N LEU A 104 24.84 -18.01 -46.51
CA LEU A 104 24.26 -17.02 -45.61
C LEU A 104 23.92 -15.70 -46.33
N ILE A 105 24.65 -15.37 -47.40
CA ILE A 105 24.37 -14.21 -48.26
C ILE A 105 23.19 -14.49 -49.22
N ALA A 106 22.92 -15.75 -49.55
CA ALA A 106 21.83 -16.13 -50.47
C ALA A 106 20.43 -15.80 -49.90
N SER A 107 19.49 -15.41 -50.77
CA SER A 107 18.07 -15.29 -50.44
C SER A 107 17.42 -16.67 -50.42
N TRP A 108 16.82 -17.08 -49.31
CA TRP A 108 16.20 -18.40 -49.19
C TRP A 108 14.75 -18.30 -49.65
N HIS A 109 14.33 -19.19 -50.55
CA HIS A 109 12.92 -19.30 -50.89
C HIS A 109 12.13 -19.88 -49.69
N PRO A 110 10.93 -19.37 -49.34
CA PRO A 110 10.15 -19.80 -48.17
C PRO A 110 9.97 -21.33 -48.07
N ALA A 111 9.53 -21.97 -49.16
CA ALA A 111 9.39 -23.43 -49.26
C ALA A 111 10.69 -24.23 -49.01
N SER A 112 11.86 -23.64 -49.24
CA SER A 112 13.17 -24.26 -49.02
C SER A 112 13.76 -23.91 -47.65
N ALA A 113 13.27 -22.86 -46.98
CA ALA A 113 13.84 -22.33 -45.75
C ALA A 113 13.80 -23.34 -44.59
N ILE A 114 12.71 -24.09 -44.44
CA ILE A 114 12.58 -25.14 -43.40
C ILE A 114 13.59 -26.27 -43.65
N SER A 115 13.77 -26.68 -44.92
CA SER A 115 14.74 -27.71 -45.30
C SER A 115 16.17 -27.24 -45.04
N ILE A 116 16.50 -25.99 -45.38
CA ILE A 116 17.80 -25.37 -45.08
C ILE A 116 18.04 -25.30 -43.56
N ALA A 117 17.03 -24.91 -42.78
CA ALA A 117 17.11 -24.91 -41.32
C ALA A 117 17.41 -26.30 -40.75
N SER A 118 16.78 -27.34 -41.29
CA SER A 118 17.03 -28.73 -40.87
C SER A 118 18.47 -29.19 -41.19
N VAL A 119 19.05 -28.72 -42.30
CA VAL A 119 20.45 -29.02 -42.66
C VAL A 119 21.44 -28.48 -41.65
N PHE A 120 21.24 -27.26 -41.14
CA PHE A 120 22.11 -26.71 -40.10
C PHE A 120 22.10 -27.54 -38.81
N ASN A 121 21.02 -28.28 -38.53
CA ASN A 121 20.96 -29.22 -37.41
C ASN A 121 21.87 -30.45 -37.60
N GLU A 122 22.21 -30.82 -38.83
CA GLU A 122 23.11 -31.95 -39.15
C GLU A 122 24.56 -31.53 -39.40
N MET A 123 24.81 -30.25 -39.70
CA MET A 123 26.16 -29.71 -39.97
C MET A 123 26.99 -29.51 -38.70
N GLU A 124 28.26 -29.89 -38.70
CA GLU A 124 29.22 -29.51 -37.65
C GLU A 124 29.65 -28.06 -37.84
N LEU A 125 29.31 -27.20 -36.87
CA LEU A 125 29.54 -25.76 -36.92
C LEU A 125 30.40 -25.29 -35.75
N SER A 126 31.37 -24.42 -36.02
CA SER A 126 32.07 -23.66 -34.97
C SER A 126 31.14 -22.63 -34.31
N THR A 127 31.51 -22.14 -33.13
CA THR A 127 30.73 -21.12 -32.38
C THR A 127 30.49 -19.84 -33.19
N VAL A 128 31.48 -19.38 -33.95
CA VAL A 128 31.38 -18.18 -34.80
C VAL A 128 30.45 -18.41 -35.98
N GLN A 129 30.54 -19.57 -36.64
CA GLN A 129 29.64 -19.93 -37.75
C GLN A 129 28.20 -20.11 -37.25
N LEU A 130 28.01 -20.76 -36.10
CA LEU A 130 26.71 -20.94 -35.47
C LEU A 130 26.05 -19.58 -35.19
N GLN A 131 26.80 -18.59 -34.71
CA GLN A 131 26.28 -17.24 -34.51
C GLN A 131 25.83 -16.58 -35.83
N LYS A 132 26.63 -16.72 -36.91
CA LYS A 132 26.24 -16.19 -38.24
C LYS A 132 24.98 -16.87 -38.79
N VAL A 133 24.88 -18.20 -38.64
CA VAL A 133 23.70 -19.00 -39.04
C VAL A 133 22.47 -18.57 -38.28
N CYS A 134 22.53 -18.48 -36.95
CA CYS A 134 21.40 -18.03 -36.12
C CYS A 134 20.93 -16.64 -36.56
N LYS A 135 21.84 -15.68 -36.78
CA LYS A 135 21.48 -14.32 -37.25
C LYS A 135 20.77 -14.34 -38.60
N ARG A 136 21.18 -15.19 -39.54
CA ARG A 136 20.51 -15.31 -40.84
C ARG A 136 19.14 -15.96 -40.72
N MET A 137 19.02 -17.05 -39.95
CA MET A 137 17.73 -17.72 -39.70
C MET A 137 16.73 -16.77 -39.03
N VAL A 138 17.18 -15.95 -38.08
CA VAL A 138 16.34 -14.94 -37.43
C VAL A 138 15.87 -13.88 -38.43
N LYS A 139 16.71 -13.44 -39.36
CA LYS A 139 16.27 -12.53 -40.43
C LYS A 139 15.22 -13.17 -41.34
N GLN A 140 15.35 -14.48 -41.61
CA GLN A 140 14.39 -15.21 -42.45
C GLN A 140 13.00 -15.30 -41.82
N LEU A 141 12.88 -15.27 -40.48
CA LEU A 141 11.57 -15.32 -39.80
C LEU A 141 10.62 -14.20 -40.24
N ALA A 142 11.14 -13.03 -40.62
CA ALA A 142 10.32 -11.90 -41.08
C ALA A 142 9.74 -12.08 -42.50
N GLU A 143 10.22 -13.06 -43.26
CA GLU A 143 9.82 -13.33 -44.65
C GLU A 143 8.91 -14.56 -44.78
N LEU A 144 8.59 -15.25 -43.67
CA LEU A 144 7.80 -16.49 -43.66
C LEU A 144 6.31 -16.21 -43.46
N ASP A 145 5.49 -17.07 -44.05
CA ASP A 145 4.04 -17.08 -43.82
C ASP A 145 3.68 -17.62 -42.43
N VAL A 146 2.45 -17.34 -41.98
CA VAL A 146 1.94 -17.72 -40.65
C VAL A 146 2.02 -19.23 -40.41
N GLU A 147 1.78 -20.05 -41.43
CA GLU A 147 1.81 -21.53 -41.29
C GLU A 147 3.24 -22.11 -41.30
N GLU A 148 4.18 -21.44 -41.95
CA GLU A 148 5.58 -21.89 -42.07
C GLU A 148 6.43 -21.49 -40.86
N THR A 149 5.96 -20.51 -40.08
CA THR A 149 6.67 -19.96 -38.91
C THR A 149 6.88 -21.01 -37.79
N PRO A 150 5.86 -21.75 -37.31
CA PRO A 150 6.05 -22.77 -36.26
C PRO A 150 7.06 -23.88 -36.56
N PRO A 151 7.03 -24.56 -37.73
CA PRO A 151 8.01 -25.60 -38.05
C PRO A 151 9.42 -25.04 -38.22
N PHE A 152 9.57 -23.82 -38.75
CA PHE A 152 10.87 -23.17 -38.86
C PHE A 152 11.47 -22.84 -37.48
N ILE A 153 10.66 -22.28 -36.56
CA ILE A 153 11.09 -22.01 -35.19
C ILE A 153 11.45 -23.31 -34.46
N TYR A 154 10.73 -24.40 -34.69
CA TYR A 154 11.08 -25.71 -34.13
C TYR A 154 12.48 -26.16 -34.58
N GLN A 155 12.83 -25.99 -35.87
CA GLN A 155 14.19 -26.30 -36.36
C GLN A 155 15.25 -25.38 -35.73
N LEU A 156 14.94 -24.10 -35.52
CA LEU A 156 15.83 -23.16 -34.82
C LEU A 156 16.05 -23.55 -33.34
N LEU A 157 15.00 -24.04 -32.66
CA LEU A 157 15.08 -24.54 -31.29
C LEU A 157 15.88 -25.85 -31.20
N LEU A 158 15.85 -26.71 -32.21
CA LEU A 158 16.73 -27.88 -32.24
C LEU A 158 18.21 -27.48 -32.37
N LEU A 159 18.49 -26.41 -33.12
CA LEU A 159 19.85 -25.89 -33.31
C LEU A 159 20.46 -25.38 -32.00
N SER A 160 19.62 -24.91 -31.07
CA SER A 160 20.08 -24.38 -29.78
C SER A 160 20.80 -25.41 -28.91
N ARG A 161 20.65 -26.72 -29.20
CA ARG A 161 21.42 -27.79 -28.56
C ARG A 161 22.92 -27.64 -28.82
N LYS A 162 23.32 -27.03 -29.94
CA LYS A 162 24.71 -26.77 -30.30
C LYS A 162 25.29 -25.50 -29.65
N GLY A 163 24.46 -24.61 -29.13
CA GLY A 163 24.89 -23.36 -28.47
C GLY A 163 23.95 -22.18 -28.71
N MET A 164 24.39 -20.97 -28.34
CA MET A 164 23.69 -19.69 -28.61
C MET A 164 22.22 -19.60 -28.11
N LYS A 165 21.89 -20.36 -27.06
CA LYS A 165 20.54 -20.43 -26.44
C LYS A 165 19.92 -19.06 -26.16
N ARG A 166 20.69 -18.14 -25.57
CA ARG A 166 20.23 -16.79 -25.22
C ARG A 166 19.87 -15.95 -26.45
N GLU A 167 20.68 -15.99 -27.50
CA GLU A 167 20.44 -15.22 -28.73
C GLU A 167 19.17 -15.74 -29.43
N ILE A 168 19.01 -17.05 -29.53
CA ILE A 168 17.81 -17.69 -30.13
C ILE A 168 16.53 -17.29 -29.38
N ILE A 169 16.49 -17.42 -28.05
CA ILE A 169 15.31 -17.04 -27.24
C ILE A 169 15.00 -15.55 -27.40
N THR A 170 16.02 -14.70 -27.30
CA THR A 170 15.87 -13.24 -27.43
C THR A 170 15.31 -12.88 -28.81
N SER A 171 15.81 -13.50 -29.87
CA SER A 171 15.37 -13.25 -31.24
C SER A 171 13.93 -13.71 -31.50
N ILE A 172 13.55 -14.89 -30.99
CA ILE A 172 12.16 -15.37 -31.12
C ILE A 172 11.21 -14.41 -30.38
N CYS A 173 11.50 -14.07 -29.13
CA CYS A 173 10.66 -13.14 -28.37
C CYS A 173 10.55 -11.77 -29.05
N HIS A 174 11.68 -11.21 -29.52
CA HIS A 174 11.69 -9.93 -30.23
C HIS A 174 10.89 -9.97 -31.53
N HIS A 175 10.97 -11.06 -32.29
CA HIS A 175 10.22 -11.22 -33.53
C HIS A 175 8.70 -11.13 -33.29
N PHE A 176 8.19 -11.81 -32.25
CA PHE A 176 6.76 -11.74 -31.90
C PHE A 176 6.32 -10.41 -31.31
N ILE A 177 7.20 -9.71 -30.59
CA ILE A 177 6.94 -8.34 -30.13
C ILE A 177 6.74 -7.41 -31.34
N VAL A 178 7.66 -7.47 -32.31
CA VAL A 178 7.59 -6.66 -33.53
C VAL A 178 6.40 -7.05 -34.41
N LEU A 179 6.13 -8.34 -34.61
CA LEU A 179 4.99 -8.80 -35.39
C LEU A 179 3.65 -8.30 -34.83
N LYS A 180 3.54 -8.21 -33.50
CA LYS A 180 2.33 -7.70 -32.84
C LYS A 180 2.05 -6.24 -33.21
N GLU A 181 3.08 -5.40 -33.36
CA GLU A 181 2.93 -4.00 -33.76
C GLU A 181 2.43 -3.86 -35.20
N TYR A 182 2.77 -4.81 -36.09
CA TYR A 182 2.29 -4.82 -37.48
C TYR A 182 0.93 -5.50 -37.67
N ALA A 183 0.58 -6.45 -36.80
CA ALA A 183 -0.62 -7.27 -36.95
C ALA A 183 -1.93 -6.58 -36.53
N THR A 184 -1.88 -5.40 -35.89
CA THR A 184 -3.09 -4.68 -35.45
C THR A 184 -3.95 -4.15 -36.61
N ASP A 185 -3.40 -4.06 -37.83
CA ASP A 185 -4.04 -3.32 -38.92
C ASP A 185 -4.59 -4.20 -40.08
N ASN A 186 -4.17 -5.48 -40.27
CA ASN A 186 -4.48 -6.20 -41.53
C ASN A 186 -4.46 -7.77 -41.52
N VAL A 187 -4.66 -8.48 -40.41
CA VAL A 187 -4.58 -9.97 -40.39
C VAL A 187 -5.75 -10.64 -39.66
N ASP A 188 -6.17 -11.82 -40.13
CA ASP A 188 -7.07 -12.74 -39.43
C ASP A 188 -6.53 -13.08 -38.02
N VAL A 189 -6.96 -12.32 -37.02
CA VAL A 189 -6.51 -12.42 -35.62
C VAL A 189 -6.51 -13.87 -35.08
N PRO A 190 -7.53 -14.73 -35.35
CA PRO A 190 -7.55 -16.09 -34.80
C PRO A 190 -6.44 -17.01 -35.33
N SER A 191 -6.06 -16.90 -36.62
CA SER A 191 -5.01 -17.76 -37.19
C SER A 191 -3.63 -17.39 -36.62
N PHE A 192 -3.38 -16.10 -36.46
CA PHE A 192 -2.18 -15.58 -35.83
C PHE A 192 -2.04 -16.04 -34.37
N ARG A 193 -3.11 -15.97 -33.56
CA ARG A 193 -3.07 -16.43 -32.15
C ARG A 193 -2.83 -17.94 -32.03
N ARG A 194 -3.40 -18.75 -32.93
CA ARG A 194 -3.13 -20.21 -32.98
C ARG A 194 -1.67 -20.51 -33.34
N MET A 195 -1.10 -19.74 -34.26
CA MET A 195 0.32 -19.84 -34.61
C MET A 195 1.21 -19.53 -33.40
N GLU A 196 0.95 -18.44 -32.68
CA GLU A 196 1.65 -18.12 -31.42
C GLU A 196 1.53 -19.25 -30.40
N GLY A 197 0.33 -19.81 -30.22
CA GLY A 197 0.09 -20.93 -29.32
C GLY A 197 0.90 -22.19 -29.70
N THR A 198 1.02 -22.47 -31.00
CA THR A 198 1.82 -23.59 -31.51
C THR A 198 3.32 -23.38 -31.28
N VAL A 199 3.81 -22.16 -31.50
CA VAL A 199 5.21 -21.79 -31.22
C VAL A 199 5.53 -21.91 -29.73
N MET A 200 4.62 -21.47 -28.86
CA MET A 200 4.76 -21.63 -27.41
C MET A 200 4.83 -23.09 -26.98
N LEU A 201 4.07 -23.97 -27.64
CA LEU A 201 4.12 -25.42 -27.41
C LEU A 201 5.46 -26.01 -27.87
N HIS A 202 5.96 -25.64 -29.05
CA HIS A 202 7.30 -26.04 -29.53
C HIS A 202 8.40 -25.58 -28.57
N MET A 203 8.30 -24.35 -28.06
CA MET A 203 9.26 -23.81 -27.09
C MET A 203 9.19 -24.57 -25.76
N SER A 204 8.00 -24.84 -25.23
CA SER A 204 7.82 -25.62 -24.00
C SER A 204 8.35 -27.06 -24.16
N PHE A 205 8.13 -27.68 -25.32
CA PHE A 205 8.67 -29.00 -25.64
C PHE A 205 10.21 -29.00 -25.73
N ALA A 206 10.81 -27.98 -26.37
CA ALA A 206 12.26 -27.82 -26.43
C ALA A 206 12.86 -27.63 -25.02
N ILE A 207 12.23 -26.82 -24.16
CA ILE A 207 12.64 -26.62 -22.77
C ILE A 207 12.51 -27.91 -21.95
N LYS A 208 11.49 -28.73 -22.22
CA LYS A 208 11.32 -30.03 -21.58
C LYS A 208 12.47 -30.99 -21.90
N GLN A 209 13.03 -30.89 -23.10
CA GLN A 209 14.19 -31.68 -23.53
C GLN A 209 15.53 -31.09 -23.05
N ASP A 210 15.68 -29.76 -23.04
CA ASP A 210 16.88 -29.04 -22.63
C ASP A 210 16.53 -27.93 -21.62
N GLN A 211 16.74 -28.22 -20.34
CA GLN A 211 16.33 -27.32 -19.24
C GLN A 211 17.15 -26.03 -19.16
N ASP A 212 18.33 -25.98 -19.78
CA ASP A 212 19.11 -24.75 -19.78
C ASP A 212 18.48 -23.68 -20.69
N LEU A 213 17.66 -24.07 -21.69
CA LEU A 213 16.81 -23.13 -22.42
C LEU A 213 15.81 -22.44 -21.48
N GLY A 214 15.19 -23.20 -20.58
CA GLY A 214 14.26 -22.66 -19.59
C GLY A 214 14.93 -21.66 -18.65
N LYS A 215 16.16 -21.96 -18.20
CA LYS A 215 16.95 -21.02 -17.37
C LYS A 215 17.32 -19.75 -18.13
N GLU A 216 17.67 -19.84 -19.41
CA GLU A 216 17.95 -18.66 -20.23
C GLU A 216 16.69 -17.83 -20.50
N LEU A 217 15.52 -18.44 -20.67
CA LEU A 217 14.23 -17.73 -20.75
C LEU A 217 13.90 -16.98 -19.45
N ILE A 218 14.11 -17.61 -18.28
CA ILE A 218 13.96 -16.97 -16.97
C ILE A 218 14.92 -15.78 -16.85
N LYS A 219 16.19 -15.95 -17.24
CA LYS A 219 17.18 -14.85 -17.23
C LYS A 219 16.81 -13.72 -18.17
N TYR A 220 16.24 -14.02 -19.33
CA TYR A 220 15.80 -13.02 -20.31
C TYR A 220 14.82 -12.04 -19.66
N VAL A 221 13.73 -12.54 -19.06
CA VAL A 221 12.73 -11.69 -18.38
C VAL A 221 13.26 -11.08 -17.07
N LYS A 222 14.13 -11.78 -16.35
CA LYS A 222 14.72 -11.27 -15.09
C LYS A 222 15.65 -10.06 -15.31
N ASN A 223 16.36 -10.00 -16.44
CA ASN A 223 17.34 -8.96 -16.71
C ASN A 223 16.69 -7.62 -17.08
N ASP A 224 15.55 -7.65 -17.77
CA ASP A 224 14.82 -6.45 -18.17
C ASP A 224 13.32 -6.58 -17.87
N LYS A 225 12.84 -5.71 -16.97
CA LYS A 225 11.42 -5.63 -16.60
C LYS A 225 10.53 -5.21 -17.76
N SER A 226 11.07 -4.55 -18.80
CA SER A 226 10.30 -4.17 -19.99
C SER A 226 9.70 -5.40 -20.69
N HIS A 227 10.40 -6.53 -20.68
CA HIS A 227 9.92 -7.79 -21.25
C HIS A 227 8.71 -8.34 -20.50
N ALA A 228 8.48 -7.93 -19.25
CA ALA A 228 7.27 -8.27 -18.50
C ALA A 228 6.05 -7.41 -18.86
N LEU A 229 6.26 -6.33 -19.62
CA LEU A 229 5.21 -5.48 -20.20
C LEU A 229 4.83 -5.93 -21.62
N GLU A 230 5.33 -7.08 -22.06
CA GLU A 230 5.05 -7.67 -23.36
C GLU A 230 4.29 -8.99 -23.21
N THR A 231 3.34 -9.23 -24.12
CA THR A 231 2.40 -10.36 -24.03
C THR A 231 3.09 -11.70 -24.28
N PHE A 232 3.87 -11.82 -25.34
CA PHE A 232 4.44 -13.09 -25.78
C PHE A 232 5.51 -13.67 -24.81
N PRO A 233 6.46 -12.90 -24.26
CA PRO A 233 7.43 -13.43 -23.29
C PRO A 233 6.77 -13.97 -22.01
N ILE A 234 5.77 -13.26 -21.48
CA ILE A 234 5.01 -13.71 -20.29
C ILE A 234 4.19 -14.95 -20.61
N ALA A 235 3.53 -14.99 -21.78
CA ALA A 235 2.80 -16.17 -22.23
C ALA A 235 3.73 -17.40 -22.34
N CYS A 236 4.93 -17.25 -22.92
CA CYS A 236 5.95 -18.30 -22.98
C CYS A 236 6.39 -18.80 -21.60
N LEU A 237 6.59 -17.90 -20.63
CA LEU A 237 6.88 -18.27 -19.25
C LEU A 237 5.74 -19.07 -18.61
N LEU A 238 4.49 -18.63 -18.77
CA LEU A 238 3.32 -19.35 -18.24
C LEU A 238 3.18 -20.74 -18.89
N SER A 239 3.42 -20.86 -20.20
CA SER A 239 3.44 -22.16 -20.89
C SER A 239 4.56 -23.08 -20.37
N ALA A 240 5.74 -22.52 -20.05
CA ALA A 240 6.85 -23.25 -19.46
C ALA A 240 6.62 -23.62 -17.98
N ALA A 241 5.74 -22.91 -17.27
CA ALA A 241 5.39 -23.20 -15.88
C ALA A 241 4.73 -24.58 -15.69
N ARG A 242 4.14 -25.16 -16.74
CA ARG A 242 3.65 -26.55 -16.74
C ARG A 242 4.74 -27.60 -16.51
N ILE A 243 6.01 -27.22 -16.63
CA ILE A 243 7.16 -28.08 -16.33
C ILE A 243 7.47 -27.93 -14.84
N HIS A 244 7.08 -28.93 -14.03
CA HIS A 244 7.20 -28.92 -12.55
C HIS A 244 8.57 -28.47 -12.00
N ARG A 245 9.68 -28.71 -12.70
CA ARG A 245 11.02 -28.27 -12.23
C ARG A 245 11.25 -26.76 -12.37
N LEU A 246 10.53 -26.09 -13.26
CA LEU A 246 10.63 -24.66 -13.53
C LEU A 246 9.47 -23.87 -12.92
N GLU A 247 8.37 -24.54 -12.58
CA GLU A 247 7.13 -23.97 -12.04
C GLU A 247 7.37 -22.95 -10.92
N ASP A 248 7.97 -23.37 -9.81
CA ASP A 248 8.24 -22.49 -8.65
C ASP A 248 9.13 -21.30 -9.03
N MET A 249 10.18 -21.53 -9.82
CA MET A 249 11.08 -20.46 -10.25
C MET A 249 10.39 -19.43 -11.14
N ILE A 250 9.44 -19.86 -11.98
CA ILE A 250 8.67 -18.99 -12.87
C ILE A 250 7.63 -18.22 -12.07
N PHE A 251 6.86 -18.87 -11.18
CA PHE A 251 5.89 -18.18 -10.34
C PHE A 251 6.54 -17.19 -9.39
N ASP A 252 7.70 -17.53 -8.80
CA ASP A 252 8.47 -16.60 -7.98
C ASP A 252 8.97 -15.40 -8.78
N LEU A 253 9.45 -15.62 -10.00
CA LEU A 253 9.85 -14.54 -10.90
C LEU A 253 8.65 -13.62 -11.20
N LEU A 254 7.55 -14.17 -11.72
CA LEU A 254 6.36 -13.41 -12.11
C LEU A 254 5.75 -12.65 -10.92
N ARG A 255 5.65 -13.29 -9.76
CA ARG A 255 5.20 -12.64 -8.52
C ARG A 255 6.11 -11.47 -8.15
N SER A 256 7.44 -11.69 -8.13
CA SER A 256 8.40 -10.67 -7.74
C SER A 256 8.43 -9.48 -8.71
N THR A 257 8.27 -9.73 -10.02
CA THR A 257 8.24 -8.68 -11.04
C THR A 257 6.95 -7.87 -10.97
N VAL A 258 5.79 -8.50 -10.84
CA VAL A 258 4.48 -7.83 -10.69
C VAL A 258 4.49 -6.92 -9.47
N ILE A 259 4.91 -7.43 -8.30
CA ILE A 259 5.00 -6.62 -7.07
C ILE A 259 6.00 -5.48 -7.23
N SER A 260 7.13 -5.73 -7.86
CA SER A 260 8.14 -4.68 -8.07
C SER A 260 7.63 -3.59 -9.03
N ILE A 261 6.88 -3.93 -10.07
CA ILE A 261 6.32 -2.96 -11.03
C ILE A 261 5.29 -2.05 -10.33
N TYR A 262 4.39 -2.61 -9.53
CA TYR A 262 3.42 -1.77 -8.79
C TYR A 262 4.08 -0.92 -7.71
N LYS A 263 5.13 -1.41 -7.02
CA LYS A 263 5.94 -0.60 -6.10
C LYS A 263 6.68 0.53 -6.82
N ASP A 264 7.25 0.24 -7.98
CA ASP A 264 7.92 1.23 -8.83
C ASP A 264 6.90 2.29 -9.31
N ASN A 265 5.68 1.89 -9.68
CA ASN A 265 4.61 2.81 -10.09
C ASN A 265 4.14 3.74 -8.94
N GLU A 266 3.98 3.22 -7.72
CA GLU A 266 3.68 4.06 -6.56
C GLU A 266 4.79 5.09 -6.30
N LYS A 267 6.05 4.68 -6.44
CA LYS A 267 7.20 5.59 -6.35
C LYS A 267 7.23 6.63 -7.48
N LEU A 268 6.84 6.27 -8.71
CA LEU A 268 6.69 7.23 -9.81
C LEU A 268 5.58 8.26 -9.54
N LYS A 269 4.45 7.84 -8.98
CA LYS A 269 3.37 8.75 -8.55
C LYS A 269 3.80 9.69 -7.42
N GLN A 270 4.76 9.27 -6.57
CA GLN A 270 5.38 10.14 -5.56
C GLN A 270 6.40 11.09 -6.19
N CYS A 271 7.18 10.63 -7.16
CA CYS A 271 8.23 11.40 -7.84
C CYS A 271 7.86 11.69 -9.31
N GLY A 272 6.86 12.56 -9.52
CA GLY A 272 6.33 12.85 -10.87
C GLY A 272 7.35 13.36 -11.90
N TRP A 273 8.47 13.94 -11.45
CA TRP A 273 9.58 14.39 -12.31
C TRP A 273 10.28 13.27 -13.08
N ILE A 274 10.21 12.03 -12.58
CA ILE A 274 10.85 10.85 -13.16
C ILE A 274 9.97 10.19 -14.21
N SER A 275 8.66 10.47 -14.20
CA SER A 275 7.68 9.84 -15.10
C SER A 275 8.13 9.92 -16.57
N LYS A 276 8.76 11.03 -16.97
CA LYS A 276 9.35 11.24 -18.31
C LYS A 276 10.42 10.21 -18.71
N PHE A 277 11.16 9.68 -17.75
CA PHE A 277 12.33 8.82 -17.96
C PHE A 277 12.04 7.33 -17.72
N SER A 278 10.84 6.97 -17.26
CA SER A 278 10.46 5.58 -16.97
C SER A 278 9.36 5.10 -17.91
N ARG A 279 9.62 4.00 -18.61
CA ARG A 279 8.61 3.29 -19.43
C ARG A 279 7.79 2.25 -18.64
N ILE A 280 8.00 2.15 -17.32
CA ILE A 280 7.28 1.20 -16.48
C ILE A 280 5.93 1.78 -16.12
N ASP A 281 4.88 1.15 -16.61
CA ASP A 281 3.50 1.46 -16.27
C ASP A 281 2.80 0.20 -15.73
N GLY A 282 2.25 0.32 -14.52
CA GLY A 282 1.46 -0.75 -13.92
C GLY A 282 0.14 -1.00 -14.67
N ASN A 283 -0.41 0.02 -15.33
CA ASN A 283 -1.61 -0.14 -16.15
C ASN A 283 -1.30 -0.96 -17.39
N ARG A 284 -0.14 -0.75 -18.02
CA ARG A 284 0.32 -1.59 -19.13
C ARG A 284 0.47 -3.05 -18.71
N LEU A 285 1.03 -3.33 -17.54
CA LEU A 285 1.12 -4.70 -17.01
C LEU A 285 -0.27 -5.33 -16.86
N GLN A 286 -1.24 -4.60 -16.29
CA GLN A 286 -2.61 -5.06 -16.16
C GLN A 286 -3.23 -5.34 -17.54
N GLN A 287 -3.08 -4.42 -18.49
CA GLN A 287 -3.54 -4.62 -19.87
C GLN A 287 -2.92 -5.86 -20.50
N VAL A 288 -1.61 -6.07 -20.36
CA VAL A 288 -0.90 -7.23 -20.90
C VAL A 288 -1.43 -8.53 -20.32
N MET A 289 -1.61 -8.61 -18.99
CA MET A 289 -2.21 -9.79 -18.36
C MET A 289 -3.65 -10.03 -18.84
N MET A 290 -4.45 -8.97 -18.99
CA MET A 290 -5.81 -9.08 -19.52
C MET A 290 -5.84 -9.44 -21.02
N GLU A 291 -4.87 -9.00 -21.82
CA GLU A 291 -4.67 -9.42 -23.19
C GLU A 291 -4.32 -10.92 -23.26
N ILE A 292 -3.47 -11.42 -22.36
CA ILE A 292 -3.16 -12.87 -22.26
C ILE A 292 -4.42 -13.67 -21.93
N VAL A 293 -5.24 -13.18 -20.99
CA VAL A 293 -6.54 -13.82 -20.67
C VAL A 293 -7.46 -13.82 -21.90
N LYS A 294 -7.59 -12.72 -22.63
CA LYS A 294 -8.42 -12.69 -23.86
C LYS A 294 -7.87 -13.60 -24.96
N ASN A 295 -6.56 -13.62 -25.16
CA ASN A 295 -5.91 -14.47 -26.16
C ASN A 295 -6.04 -15.96 -25.83
N SER A 296 -6.26 -16.32 -24.56
CA SER A 296 -6.52 -17.70 -24.14
C SER A 296 -7.73 -18.36 -24.81
N GLU A 297 -8.67 -17.59 -25.35
CA GLU A 297 -9.81 -18.10 -26.13
C GLU A 297 -9.38 -18.62 -27.53
N HIS A 298 -8.24 -18.15 -28.06
CA HIS A 298 -7.86 -18.30 -29.46
C HIS A 298 -6.69 -19.28 -29.68
N GLY A 299 -6.59 -20.36 -28.87
CA GLY A 299 -5.60 -21.43 -29.03
C GLY A 299 -4.39 -21.35 -28.09
N TRP A 300 -4.54 -20.65 -26.97
CA TRP A 300 -3.52 -20.51 -25.91
C TRP A 300 -3.88 -21.35 -24.66
N ASP A 301 -4.53 -22.50 -24.87
CA ASP A 301 -5.10 -23.36 -23.81
C ASP A 301 -4.08 -23.77 -22.73
N GLN A 302 -2.81 -23.93 -23.13
CA GLN A 302 -1.72 -24.31 -22.24
C GLN A 302 -1.43 -23.28 -21.13
N ILE A 303 -1.94 -22.05 -21.24
CA ILE A 303 -1.69 -20.98 -20.26
C ILE A 303 -2.74 -20.98 -19.14
N ILE A 304 -3.92 -21.56 -19.39
CA ILE A 304 -5.11 -21.40 -18.54
C ILE A 304 -4.85 -21.87 -17.09
N GLN A 305 -4.30 -23.08 -16.92
CA GLN A 305 -3.99 -23.63 -15.59
C GLN A 305 -2.90 -22.80 -14.86
N PRO A 306 -1.70 -22.56 -15.45
CA PRO A 306 -0.69 -21.72 -14.81
C PRO A 306 -1.16 -20.30 -14.47
N LEU A 307 -2.00 -19.70 -15.31
CA LEU A 307 -2.51 -18.35 -15.09
C LEU A 307 -3.50 -18.29 -13.92
N THR A 308 -4.35 -19.31 -13.80
CA THR A 308 -5.29 -19.47 -12.66
C THR A 308 -4.52 -19.63 -11.35
N GLN A 309 -3.48 -20.48 -11.34
CA GLN A 309 -2.59 -20.67 -10.18
C GLN A 309 -1.83 -19.40 -9.82
N LEU A 310 -1.26 -18.69 -10.81
CA LEU A 310 -0.56 -17.42 -10.58
C LEU A 310 -1.50 -16.39 -9.93
N ALA A 311 -2.72 -16.24 -10.44
CA ALA A 311 -3.67 -15.27 -9.91
C ALA A 311 -4.03 -15.57 -8.44
N MET A 312 -4.25 -16.84 -8.10
CA MET A 312 -4.45 -17.26 -6.71
C MET A 312 -3.22 -16.98 -5.83
N LEU A 313 -2.02 -17.30 -6.30
CA LEU A 313 -0.76 -17.04 -5.59
C LEU A 313 -0.50 -15.55 -5.35
N LEU A 314 -0.84 -14.68 -6.31
CA LEU A 314 -0.72 -13.23 -6.16
C LEU A 314 -1.63 -12.71 -5.03
N ILE A 315 -2.89 -13.16 -4.99
CA ILE A 315 -3.83 -12.79 -3.94
C ILE A 315 -3.35 -13.30 -2.58
N ASP A 316 -2.98 -14.59 -2.49
CA ASP A 316 -2.53 -15.22 -1.25
C ASP A 316 -1.31 -14.51 -0.65
N PHE A 317 -0.30 -14.25 -1.49
CA PHE A 317 0.91 -13.58 -1.05
C PHE A 317 0.66 -12.13 -0.61
N ALA A 318 -0.05 -11.35 -1.41
CA ALA A 318 -0.33 -9.94 -1.11
C ALA A 318 -1.15 -9.79 0.19
N SER A 319 -2.11 -10.68 0.42
CA SER A 319 -2.92 -10.70 1.64
C SER A 319 -2.10 -10.99 2.89
N SER A 320 -1.15 -11.94 2.80
CA SER A 320 -0.29 -12.32 3.93
C SER A 320 0.69 -11.20 4.34
N GLN A 321 1.18 -10.43 3.38
CA GLN A 321 2.09 -9.29 3.61
C GLN A 321 1.37 -8.10 4.26
N GLY A 322 0.13 -7.81 3.84
CA GLY A 322 -0.70 -6.76 4.46
C GLY A 322 -0.99 -7.02 5.94
N PHE A 323 -1.11 -8.29 6.34
CA PHE A 323 -1.31 -8.71 7.72
C PHE A 323 -0.10 -8.46 8.64
N ALA A 324 1.12 -8.51 8.09
CA ALA A 324 2.36 -8.31 8.85
C ALA A 324 2.75 -6.82 8.99
N ALA A 325 2.47 -6.00 7.97
CA ALA A 325 2.84 -4.58 7.95
C ALA A 325 2.02 -3.71 8.93
N ASN A 326 0.82 -4.16 9.33
CA ASN A 326 -0.06 -3.43 10.25
C ASN A 326 0.13 -3.77 11.73
N ARG A 327 1.20 -4.48 12.13
CA ARG A 327 1.59 -4.50 13.56
C ARG A 327 2.36 -3.22 13.89
N PRO A 328 1.84 -2.32 14.74
CA PRO A 328 2.69 -1.31 15.34
C PRO A 328 3.79 -2.02 16.11
N PHE A 329 5.04 -1.62 15.89
CA PHE A 329 6.21 -2.12 16.61
C PHE A 329 6.13 -1.69 18.09
N SER A 330 5.33 -2.42 18.86
CA SER A 330 5.13 -2.25 20.31
C SER A 330 4.79 -3.62 20.89
N ALA A 331 5.77 -4.53 20.87
CA ALA A 331 5.68 -5.81 21.56
C ALA A 331 6.06 -5.62 23.05
N SER A 332 5.06 -5.57 23.93
CA SER A 332 5.14 -6.07 25.32
C SER A 332 3.80 -5.88 26.06
N SER A 333 2.85 -6.78 25.82
CA SER A 333 1.97 -7.38 26.84
C SER A 333 0.92 -8.22 26.13
N GLY A 334 0.71 -9.43 26.65
CA GLY A 334 -0.21 -10.41 26.08
C GLY A 334 -1.68 -10.13 26.41
N MET A 335 -2.53 -10.83 25.66
CA MET A 335 -3.98 -10.98 25.83
C MET A 335 -4.86 -9.76 25.50
N ALA A 336 -5.16 -9.61 24.20
CA ALA A 336 -6.46 -9.15 23.71
C ALA A 336 -6.68 -9.73 22.29
N PRO A 337 -7.92 -10.13 21.93
CA PRO A 337 -8.22 -10.62 20.59
C PRO A 337 -8.03 -9.51 19.54
N PRO A 338 -7.66 -9.88 18.29
CA PRO A 338 -7.46 -8.90 17.22
C PRO A 338 -8.78 -8.21 16.88
N ALA A 339 -8.83 -6.89 17.01
CA ALA A 339 -9.92 -6.08 16.48
C ALA A 339 -10.02 -6.28 14.95
N PRO A 340 -11.23 -6.23 14.37
CA PRO A 340 -11.43 -6.44 12.93
C PRO A 340 -10.59 -5.45 12.12
N ILE A 341 -10.00 -5.98 11.05
CA ILE A 341 -9.16 -5.28 10.10
C ILE A 341 -10.01 -4.21 9.42
N ILE A 342 -9.94 -2.99 9.92
CA ILE A 342 -10.36 -1.81 9.17
C ILE A 342 -9.34 -1.68 8.05
N ILE A 343 -9.79 -1.97 6.82
CA ILE A 343 -9.04 -1.71 5.60
C ILE A 343 -8.84 -0.19 5.54
N ASN A 344 -7.71 0.26 6.05
CA ASN A 344 -7.30 1.66 5.99
C ASN A 344 -6.84 1.94 4.56
N ASN A 345 -7.79 2.07 3.62
CA ASN A 345 -7.59 2.36 2.19
C ASN A 345 -7.01 3.77 1.93
N ASN A 346 -6.30 4.35 2.90
CA ASN A 346 -5.86 5.74 2.85
C ASN A 346 -4.78 5.99 1.78
N LYS A 347 -4.15 4.95 1.23
CA LYS A 347 -3.45 4.92 -0.07
C LYS A 347 -3.66 3.51 -0.63
N GLN A 348 -4.17 3.35 -1.86
CA GLN A 348 -4.20 2.04 -2.51
C GLN A 348 -2.75 1.54 -2.56
N SER A 349 -2.42 0.58 -1.72
CA SER A 349 -1.07 0.08 -1.60
C SER A 349 -0.70 -0.67 -2.89
N PRO A 350 0.59 -0.87 -3.17
CA PRO A 350 1.02 -1.72 -4.27
C PRO A 350 0.42 -3.12 -4.17
N MET A 351 0.21 -3.60 -2.95
CA MET A 351 -0.40 -4.92 -2.71
C MET A 351 -1.89 -4.94 -3.07
N ASP A 352 -2.62 -3.83 -2.90
CA ASP A 352 -4.02 -3.74 -3.32
C ASP A 352 -4.16 -3.81 -4.84
N HIS A 353 -3.23 -3.20 -5.58
CA HIS A 353 -3.19 -3.33 -7.05
C HIS A 353 -2.86 -4.76 -7.49
N VAL A 354 -1.96 -5.45 -6.78
CA VAL A 354 -1.65 -6.87 -7.03
C VAL A 354 -2.88 -7.74 -6.78
N ILE A 355 -3.63 -7.47 -5.70
CA ILE A 355 -4.89 -8.17 -5.40
C ILE A 355 -5.93 -7.88 -6.48
N SER A 356 -6.09 -6.62 -6.91
CA SER A 356 -7.02 -6.24 -7.97
C SER A 356 -6.70 -6.98 -9.27
N LEU A 357 -5.43 -7.02 -9.66
CA LEU A 357 -4.98 -7.77 -10.84
C LEU A 357 -5.34 -9.27 -10.74
N GLY A 358 -5.04 -9.90 -9.60
CA GLY A 358 -5.40 -11.31 -9.37
C GLY A 358 -6.91 -11.56 -9.44
N LYS A 359 -7.72 -10.66 -8.87
CA LYS A 359 -9.19 -10.73 -8.93
C LYS A 359 -9.71 -10.63 -10.36
N GLU A 360 -9.24 -9.64 -11.12
CA GLU A 360 -9.66 -9.41 -12.50
C GLU A 360 -9.31 -10.58 -13.42
N ILE A 361 -8.10 -11.15 -13.26
CA ILE A 361 -7.68 -12.35 -14.01
C ILE A 361 -8.63 -13.52 -13.71
N LEU A 362 -8.92 -13.81 -12.43
CA LEU A 362 -9.79 -14.92 -12.05
C LEU A 362 -11.24 -14.74 -12.54
N ILE A 363 -11.79 -13.53 -12.41
CA ILE A 363 -13.16 -13.22 -12.87
C ILE A 363 -13.25 -13.42 -14.39
N LYS A 364 -12.28 -12.89 -15.15
CA LYS A 364 -12.31 -13.00 -16.62
C LYS A 364 -12.03 -14.41 -17.13
N ILE A 365 -11.17 -15.18 -16.47
CA ILE A 365 -10.97 -16.61 -16.80
C ILE A 365 -12.24 -17.41 -16.51
N PHE A 366 -12.94 -17.12 -15.41
CA PHE A 366 -14.19 -17.80 -15.06
C PHE A 366 -15.30 -17.57 -16.11
N GLU A 367 -15.39 -16.34 -16.63
CA GLU A 367 -16.32 -15.96 -17.70
C GLU A 367 -16.04 -16.75 -18.98
N LEU A 368 -14.78 -16.75 -19.44
CA LEU A 368 -14.37 -17.33 -20.73
C LEU A 368 -14.33 -18.88 -20.73
N HIS A 369 -13.84 -19.51 -19.65
CA HIS A 369 -13.47 -20.94 -19.67
C HIS A 369 -14.29 -21.79 -18.70
N LYS A 370 -15.23 -22.58 -19.26
CA LYS A 370 -16.09 -23.49 -18.46
C LYS A 370 -15.31 -24.53 -17.65
N MET A 371 -14.16 -25.00 -18.15
CA MET A 371 -13.35 -26.06 -17.53
C MET A 371 -12.76 -25.66 -16.17
N VAL A 372 -12.51 -24.37 -15.94
CA VAL A 372 -11.80 -23.86 -14.74
C VAL A 372 -12.77 -23.46 -13.62
N ARG A 373 -14.05 -23.26 -13.95
CA ARG A 373 -15.10 -22.89 -12.99
C ARG A 373 -15.14 -23.77 -11.73
N PRO A 374 -15.14 -25.12 -11.81
CA PRO A 374 -15.15 -25.95 -10.61
C PRO A 374 -13.89 -25.78 -9.76
N GLU A 375 -12.71 -25.66 -10.40
CA GLU A 375 -11.44 -25.46 -9.70
C GLU A 375 -11.42 -24.12 -8.95
N ILE A 376 -11.87 -23.02 -9.57
CA ILE A 376 -11.95 -21.71 -8.91
C ILE A 376 -12.92 -21.75 -7.72
N LEU A 377 -14.09 -22.35 -7.89
CA LEU A 377 -15.07 -22.46 -6.80
C LEU A 377 -14.51 -23.31 -5.65
N GLU A 378 -13.93 -24.48 -5.93
CA GLU A 378 -13.31 -25.34 -4.92
C GLU A 378 -12.20 -24.59 -4.16
N GLN A 379 -11.36 -23.83 -4.87
CA GLN A 379 -10.28 -23.02 -4.27
C GLN A 379 -10.80 -21.86 -3.40
N ILE A 380 -11.96 -21.27 -3.75
CA ILE A 380 -12.67 -20.32 -2.89
C ILE A 380 -13.16 -21.03 -1.63
N THR A 381 -13.84 -22.18 -1.79
CA THR A 381 -14.37 -22.95 -0.65
C THR A 381 -13.27 -23.37 0.32
N ALA A 382 -12.15 -23.89 -0.19
CA ALA A 382 -11.03 -24.36 0.59
C ALA A 382 -10.42 -23.25 1.46
N ARG A 383 -10.27 -22.04 0.91
CA ARG A 383 -9.71 -20.88 1.64
C ARG A 383 -10.66 -20.35 2.71
N ILE A 384 -11.97 -20.39 2.45
CA ILE A 384 -13.00 -20.03 3.44
C ILE A 384 -12.94 -20.98 4.62
N VAL A 385 -12.93 -22.30 4.35
CA VAL A 385 -12.89 -23.35 5.38
C VAL A 385 -11.55 -23.35 6.13
N SER A 386 -10.44 -23.06 5.45
CA SER A 386 -9.12 -23.01 6.07
C SER A 386 -8.80 -21.71 6.83
N HIS A 387 -9.73 -20.74 6.87
CA HIS A 387 -9.53 -19.40 7.43
C HIS A 387 -8.28 -18.68 6.90
N SER A 388 -8.04 -18.74 5.59
CA SER A 388 -6.90 -18.06 4.96
C SER A 388 -7.00 -16.52 5.15
N PRO A 389 -5.88 -15.78 5.31
CA PRO A 389 -5.90 -14.31 5.32
C PRO A 389 -6.51 -13.70 4.06
N SER A 390 -6.55 -14.45 2.95
CA SER A 390 -7.10 -14.03 1.66
C SER A 390 -8.60 -14.20 1.52
N THR A 391 -9.26 -14.79 2.52
CA THR A 391 -10.68 -15.16 2.44
C THR A 391 -11.58 -13.99 2.02
N MET A 392 -11.34 -12.79 2.56
CA MET A 392 -12.13 -11.60 2.20
C MET A 392 -12.08 -11.30 0.70
N HIS A 393 -10.91 -11.40 0.09
CA HIS A 393 -10.73 -11.12 -1.33
C HIS A 393 -11.36 -12.19 -2.23
N PHE A 394 -11.33 -13.46 -1.83
CA PHE A 394 -12.02 -14.53 -2.54
C PHE A 394 -13.55 -14.44 -2.38
N LEU A 395 -14.06 -13.93 -1.25
CA LEU A 395 -15.47 -13.62 -1.08
C LEU A 395 -15.91 -12.44 -1.98
N ASP A 396 -15.06 -11.42 -2.16
CA ASP A 396 -15.33 -10.35 -3.13
C ASP A 396 -15.40 -10.88 -4.58
N ILE A 397 -14.54 -11.84 -4.94
CA ILE A 397 -14.59 -12.52 -6.24
C ILE A 397 -15.92 -13.27 -6.37
N LEU A 398 -16.28 -14.08 -5.37
CA LEU A 398 -17.54 -14.83 -5.37
C LEU A 398 -18.76 -13.89 -5.53
N GLU A 399 -18.79 -12.77 -4.80
CA GLU A 399 -19.85 -11.76 -4.91
C GLU A 399 -19.92 -11.16 -6.31
N THR A 400 -18.77 -10.85 -6.91
CA THR A 400 -18.70 -10.28 -8.28
C THR A 400 -19.15 -11.28 -9.33
N ILE A 401 -18.73 -12.55 -9.23
CA ILE A 401 -19.12 -13.62 -10.15
C ILE A 401 -20.63 -13.87 -10.04
N ILE A 402 -21.20 -13.95 -8.83
CA ILE A 402 -22.64 -14.14 -8.62
C ILE A 402 -23.46 -12.96 -9.19
N ALA A 403 -22.97 -11.74 -9.00
CA ALA A 403 -23.64 -10.53 -9.49
C ALA A 403 -23.64 -10.42 -11.03
N GLN A 404 -22.54 -10.81 -11.68
CA GLN A 404 -22.37 -10.70 -13.13
C GLN A 404 -22.94 -11.92 -13.90
N ASP A 405 -22.61 -13.15 -13.46
CA ASP A 405 -22.82 -14.39 -14.22
C ASP A 405 -23.59 -15.46 -13.42
N TYR A 406 -24.80 -15.14 -12.94
CA TYR A 406 -25.62 -16.09 -12.16
C TYR A 406 -25.81 -17.46 -12.85
N PHE A 407 -26.10 -17.47 -14.16
CA PHE A 407 -26.31 -18.70 -14.94
C PHE A 407 -25.06 -19.60 -15.01
N ALA A 408 -23.85 -19.04 -14.88
CA ALA A 408 -22.62 -19.82 -14.89
C ALA A 408 -22.43 -20.64 -13.60
N ILE A 409 -23.05 -20.21 -12.50
CA ILE A 409 -22.94 -20.81 -11.16
C ILE A 409 -24.07 -21.80 -10.88
N GLU A 410 -25.21 -21.68 -11.56
CA GLU A 410 -26.37 -22.56 -11.40
C GLU A 410 -26.05 -24.07 -11.23
N PRO A 411 -25.18 -24.69 -12.05
CA PRO A 411 -24.84 -26.11 -11.89
C PRO A 411 -24.02 -26.43 -10.63
N TYR A 412 -23.39 -25.44 -9.99
CA TYR A 412 -22.52 -25.58 -8.83
C TYR A 412 -23.15 -25.09 -7.51
N ILE A 413 -24.45 -24.75 -7.52
CA ILE A 413 -25.18 -24.26 -6.34
C ILE A 413 -25.14 -25.26 -5.17
N ILE A 414 -25.07 -26.57 -5.44
CA ILE A 414 -24.97 -27.60 -4.40
C ILE A 414 -23.67 -27.44 -3.62
N ASN A 415 -22.53 -27.26 -4.30
CA ASN A 415 -21.24 -27.06 -3.65
C ASN A 415 -21.26 -25.79 -2.77
N LEU A 416 -21.89 -24.70 -3.24
CA LEU A 416 -22.06 -23.48 -2.45
C LEU A 416 -22.95 -23.73 -1.23
N ARG A 417 -24.00 -24.54 -1.35
CA ARG A 417 -24.83 -24.93 -0.20
C ARG A 417 -24.00 -25.69 0.83
N ASP A 418 -23.13 -26.61 0.41
CA ASP A 418 -22.27 -27.37 1.31
C ASP A 418 -21.27 -26.47 2.05
N THR A 419 -20.80 -25.38 1.43
CA THR A 419 -19.98 -24.39 2.14
C THR A 419 -20.71 -23.67 3.28
N LEU A 420 -22.03 -23.51 3.16
CA LEU A 420 -22.83 -22.86 4.18
C LEU A 420 -22.97 -23.72 5.44
N ASP A 421 -22.73 -25.04 5.40
CA ASP A 421 -22.73 -25.85 6.62
C ASP A 421 -21.62 -25.41 7.60
N TYR A 422 -20.54 -24.83 7.08
CA TYR A 422 -19.45 -24.26 7.88
C TYR A 422 -19.75 -22.84 8.39
N LEU A 423 -20.87 -22.22 8.00
CA LEU A 423 -21.19 -20.81 8.31
C LEU A 423 -21.13 -20.49 9.80
N SER A 424 -21.54 -21.44 10.66
CA SER A 424 -21.51 -21.29 12.12
C SER A 424 -20.11 -21.37 12.75
N LEU A 425 -19.14 -21.93 12.01
CA LEU A 425 -17.74 -22.09 12.43
C LEU A 425 -16.85 -20.94 11.93
N LEU A 426 -17.35 -20.12 10.99
CA LEU A 426 -16.61 -19.01 10.42
C LEU A 426 -16.57 -17.80 11.38
N PRO A 427 -15.48 -17.01 11.39
CA PRO A 427 -15.45 -15.72 12.04
C PRO A 427 -16.59 -14.83 11.53
N TYR A 428 -17.18 -14.04 12.42
CA TYR A 428 -18.35 -13.22 12.14
C TYR A 428 -18.22 -12.39 10.85
N ALA A 429 -17.10 -11.70 10.64
CA ALA A 429 -16.87 -10.87 9.45
C ALA A 429 -16.85 -11.70 8.14
N THR A 430 -16.27 -12.91 8.18
CA THR A 430 -16.23 -13.82 7.03
C THR A 430 -17.60 -14.38 6.72
N ALA A 431 -18.31 -14.80 7.75
CA ALA A 431 -19.66 -15.32 7.63
C ALA A 431 -20.64 -14.28 7.08
N GLU A 432 -20.53 -13.03 7.56
CA GLU A 432 -21.34 -11.90 7.06
C GLU A 432 -21.08 -11.63 5.58
N ARG A 433 -19.81 -11.59 5.15
CA ARG A 433 -19.46 -11.34 3.75
C ARG A 433 -19.86 -12.51 2.83
N LEU A 434 -19.70 -13.75 3.28
CA LEU A 434 -20.17 -14.94 2.55
C LEU A 434 -21.69 -14.91 2.37
N PHE A 435 -22.42 -14.59 3.43
CA PHE A 435 -23.87 -14.45 3.35
C PHE A 435 -24.28 -13.40 2.32
N ARG A 436 -23.62 -12.23 2.32
CA ARG A 436 -23.88 -11.16 1.33
C ARG A 436 -23.59 -11.60 -0.11
N ALA A 437 -22.47 -12.29 -0.34
CA ALA A 437 -22.11 -12.79 -1.67
C ALA A 437 -23.18 -13.75 -2.21
N VAL A 438 -23.76 -14.57 -1.33
CA VAL A 438 -24.72 -15.62 -1.65
C VAL A 438 -26.18 -15.14 -1.65
N GLN A 439 -26.47 -13.98 -1.06
CA GLN A 439 -27.83 -13.41 -0.95
C GLN A 439 -28.57 -13.34 -2.31
N PRO A 440 -27.95 -12.91 -3.43
CA PRO A 440 -28.62 -12.92 -4.74
C PRO A 440 -28.97 -14.33 -5.26
N VAL A 441 -28.29 -15.37 -4.77
CA VAL A 441 -28.62 -16.77 -5.11
C VAL A 441 -29.84 -17.24 -4.34
N ALA A 442 -29.91 -16.91 -3.04
CA ALA A 442 -31.06 -17.22 -2.20
C ALA A 442 -32.34 -16.50 -2.65
N SER A 443 -32.20 -15.31 -3.24
CA SER A 443 -33.33 -14.52 -3.74
C SER A 443 -33.99 -15.15 -4.98
N ARG A 444 -33.21 -15.86 -5.82
CA ARG A 444 -33.66 -16.45 -7.09
C ARG A 444 -34.00 -17.94 -7.01
N ASN A 445 -33.32 -18.71 -6.15
CA ASN A 445 -33.49 -20.17 -6.04
C ASN A 445 -34.13 -20.58 -4.70
N ASN A 446 -35.39 -21.04 -4.78
CA ASN A 446 -36.16 -21.48 -3.60
C ASN A 446 -35.49 -22.65 -2.85
N GLN A 447 -34.96 -23.64 -3.56
CA GLN A 447 -34.32 -24.82 -2.93
C GLN A 447 -33.06 -24.42 -2.15
N PHE A 448 -32.29 -23.48 -2.70
CA PHE A 448 -31.13 -22.93 -2.02
C PHE A 448 -31.53 -22.12 -0.78
N ARG A 449 -32.57 -21.27 -0.91
CA ARG A 449 -33.11 -20.49 0.21
C ARG A 449 -33.60 -21.39 1.35
N ASP A 450 -34.33 -22.45 1.04
CA ASP A 450 -34.85 -23.38 2.06
C ASP A 450 -33.70 -24.12 2.76
N GLY A 451 -32.63 -24.48 2.02
CA GLY A 451 -31.39 -25.01 2.58
C GLY A 451 -30.68 -24.02 3.52
N LEU A 452 -30.54 -22.76 3.09
CA LEU A 452 -29.95 -21.68 3.88
C LEU A 452 -30.79 -21.41 5.14
N MET A 453 -32.12 -21.36 5.03
CA MET A 453 -33.05 -21.22 6.15
C MET A 453 -32.85 -22.32 7.20
N LEU A 454 -32.68 -23.57 6.76
CA LEU A 454 -32.42 -24.69 7.66
C LEU A 454 -31.08 -24.51 8.42
N ILE A 455 -30.03 -24.08 7.72
CA ILE A 455 -28.70 -23.83 8.30
C ILE A 455 -28.77 -22.69 9.32
N LEU A 456 -29.38 -21.55 8.96
CA LEU A 456 -29.56 -20.41 9.87
C LEU A 456 -30.38 -20.82 11.10
N ARG A 457 -31.43 -21.63 10.94
CA ARG A 457 -32.24 -22.13 12.05
C ARG A 457 -31.42 -23.00 12.99
N LYS A 458 -30.56 -23.89 12.48
CA LYS A 458 -29.62 -24.67 13.30
C LYS A 458 -28.60 -23.76 14.00
N SER A 459 -28.06 -22.78 13.28
CA SER A 459 -27.06 -21.83 13.79
C SER A 459 -27.61 -20.93 14.91
N MET A 460 -28.92 -20.66 14.94
CA MET A 460 -29.59 -19.95 16.04
C MET A 460 -29.49 -20.70 17.39
N PHE A 461 -29.27 -22.03 17.34
CA PHE A 461 -29.06 -22.89 18.52
C PHE A 461 -27.60 -23.32 18.69
N ALA A 462 -26.67 -22.71 17.94
CA ALA A 462 -25.25 -22.95 18.13
C ALA A 462 -24.80 -22.54 19.54
N LYS A 463 -23.86 -23.29 20.11
CA LYS A 463 -23.28 -22.95 21.43
C LYS A 463 -22.49 -21.64 21.38
N ASP A 464 -21.81 -21.39 20.26
CA ASP A 464 -21.00 -20.19 20.07
C ASP A 464 -21.88 -18.94 19.84
N LEU A 465 -21.38 -17.78 20.29
CA LEU A 465 -22.06 -16.49 20.09
C LEU A 465 -21.99 -16.06 18.62
N ASN A 466 -20.86 -16.26 17.94
CA ASN A 466 -20.71 -15.80 16.55
C ASN A 466 -21.68 -16.53 15.62
N GLY A 467 -21.82 -17.86 15.75
CA GLY A 467 -22.78 -18.63 14.97
C GLY A 467 -24.23 -18.14 15.14
N ARG A 468 -24.61 -17.73 16.36
CA ARG A 468 -25.93 -17.14 16.62
C ARG A 468 -26.08 -15.73 16.06
N MET A 469 -25.05 -14.89 16.15
CA MET A 469 -25.03 -13.56 15.54
C MET A 469 -25.18 -13.62 14.02
N VAL A 470 -24.50 -14.57 13.36
CA VAL A 470 -24.63 -14.79 11.92
C VAL A 470 -26.05 -15.23 11.55
N SER A 471 -26.65 -16.10 12.35
CA SER A 471 -28.05 -16.53 12.17
C SER A 471 -29.02 -15.34 12.20
N VAL A 472 -28.90 -14.49 13.21
CA VAL A 472 -29.76 -13.31 13.41
C VAL A 472 -29.64 -12.35 12.22
N ASN A 473 -28.42 -11.99 11.84
CA ASN A 473 -28.19 -11.07 10.72
C ASN A 473 -28.60 -11.69 9.38
N GLY A 474 -28.41 -13.00 9.20
CA GLY A 474 -28.87 -13.73 8.02
C GLY A 474 -30.39 -13.72 7.90
N PHE A 475 -31.11 -13.96 8.99
CA PHE A 475 -32.58 -13.88 9.02
C PHE A 475 -33.10 -12.47 8.74
N LEU A 476 -32.48 -11.44 9.31
CA LEU A 476 -32.84 -10.04 9.07
C LEU A 476 -32.62 -9.64 7.60
N ALA A 477 -31.53 -10.10 6.98
CA ALA A 477 -31.24 -9.82 5.59
C ALA A 477 -32.18 -10.59 4.63
N LEU A 478 -32.50 -11.86 4.93
CA LEU A 478 -33.53 -12.61 4.19
C LEU A 478 -34.90 -11.92 4.25
N LEU A 479 -35.29 -11.43 5.43
CA LEU A 479 -36.52 -10.63 5.57
C LEU A 479 -36.47 -9.40 4.66
N SER A 480 -35.41 -8.60 4.72
CA SER A 480 -35.29 -7.38 3.90
C SER A 480 -35.42 -7.64 2.40
N ASP A 481 -34.90 -8.77 1.90
CA ASP A 481 -35.00 -9.16 0.50
C ASP A 481 -36.43 -9.61 0.12
N VAL A 482 -37.08 -10.42 0.97
CA VAL A 482 -38.49 -10.84 0.77
C VAL A 482 -39.42 -9.62 0.64
N PHE A 483 -39.26 -8.60 1.47
CA PHE A 483 -40.07 -7.39 1.41
C PHE A 483 -39.69 -6.45 0.27
N SER A 484 -38.42 -6.40 -0.11
CA SER A 484 -37.98 -5.63 -1.29
C SER A 484 -38.55 -6.21 -2.59
N GLN A 485 -38.65 -7.54 -2.69
CA GLN A 485 -39.26 -8.20 -3.86
C GLN A 485 -40.79 -8.00 -3.94
N GLN A 486 -41.48 -7.91 -2.80
CA GLN A 486 -42.92 -7.64 -2.74
C GLN A 486 -43.29 -6.25 -3.28
N ASN A 487 -42.46 -5.23 -3.01
CA ASN A 487 -42.68 -3.88 -3.52
C ASN A 487 -42.58 -3.75 -5.07
N ASN A 488 -41.87 -4.66 -5.74
CA ASN A 488 -41.67 -4.63 -7.19
C ASN A 488 -42.70 -5.47 -7.98
N ASN A 489 -43.36 -6.45 -7.36
CA ASN A 489 -44.32 -7.33 -8.02
C ASN A 489 -45.75 -7.10 -7.49
N SER A 490 -46.46 -6.17 -8.12
CA SER A 490 -47.84 -5.76 -7.83
C SER A 490 -48.92 -6.75 -8.31
N SER A 491 -48.65 -8.06 -8.32
CA SER A 491 -49.64 -9.07 -8.72
C SER A 491 -49.63 -10.32 -7.83
N ASN A 492 -50.69 -10.48 -7.02
CA ASN A 492 -51.29 -11.68 -6.38
C ASN A 492 -50.46 -12.94 -5.96
N SER A 493 -49.13 -12.93 -6.00
CA SER A 493 -48.26 -14.02 -5.52
C SER A 493 -47.80 -13.81 -4.06
N SER A 494 -48.56 -13.06 -3.26
CA SER A 494 -48.15 -12.50 -1.95
C SER A 494 -48.31 -13.44 -0.75
N ARG A 495 -49.08 -14.53 -0.84
CA ARG A 495 -49.39 -15.39 0.31
C ARG A 495 -48.26 -16.32 0.79
N PRO A 496 -47.50 -17.01 -0.08
CA PRO A 496 -46.44 -17.92 0.40
C PRO A 496 -45.21 -17.17 0.95
N SER A 497 -44.90 -15.98 0.42
CA SER A 497 -43.77 -15.16 0.89
C SER A 497 -44.03 -14.52 2.27
N GLN A 498 -45.28 -14.16 2.58
CA GLN A 498 -45.68 -13.73 3.93
C GLN A 498 -45.50 -14.84 4.97
N GLY A 499 -45.84 -16.09 4.64
CA GLY A 499 -45.66 -17.23 5.57
C GLY A 499 -44.21 -17.41 6.02
N VAL A 500 -43.25 -17.32 5.09
CA VAL A 500 -41.82 -17.39 5.39
C VAL A 500 -41.39 -16.20 6.26
N ALA A 501 -41.89 -15.00 5.97
CA ALA A 501 -41.55 -13.83 6.76
C ALA A 501 -42.04 -13.92 8.22
N PHE A 502 -43.28 -14.38 8.45
CA PHE A 502 -43.80 -14.61 9.79
C PHE A 502 -43.10 -15.77 10.52
N GLU A 503 -42.66 -16.81 9.80
CA GLU A 503 -41.82 -17.86 10.39
C GLU A 503 -40.49 -17.27 10.89
N ILE A 504 -39.81 -16.46 10.07
CA ILE A 504 -38.56 -15.82 10.47
C ILE A 504 -38.78 -14.85 11.63
N LEU A 505 -39.85 -14.05 11.63
CA LEU A 505 -40.21 -13.18 12.77
C LEU A 505 -40.46 -14.00 14.05
N GLY A 506 -41.14 -15.14 13.94
CA GLY A 506 -41.34 -16.08 15.04
C GLY A 506 -40.02 -16.67 15.58
N LEU A 507 -39.04 -16.93 14.70
CA LEU A 507 -37.70 -17.35 15.09
C LEU A 507 -36.91 -16.21 15.75
N LEU A 508 -36.99 -14.99 15.22
CA LEU A 508 -36.34 -13.80 15.80
C LEU A 508 -36.88 -13.49 17.20
N ARG A 509 -38.16 -13.76 17.50
CA ARG A 509 -38.71 -13.65 18.87
C ARG A 509 -37.95 -14.48 19.90
N ARG A 510 -37.33 -15.60 19.49
CA ARG A 510 -36.52 -16.44 20.39
C ARG A 510 -35.16 -15.81 20.73
N CYS A 511 -34.70 -14.82 19.95
CA CYS A 511 -33.45 -14.12 20.19
C CYS A 511 -33.52 -13.26 21.47
N PHE A 512 -34.71 -12.80 21.86
CA PHE A 512 -34.91 -11.98 23.07
C PHE A 512 -34.72 -12.74 24.39
N ASN A 513 -34.58 -14.07 24.34
CA ASN A 513 -34.24 -14.88 25.51
C ASN A 513 -32.76 -15.30 25.52
N GLN A 514 -31.93 -14.75 24.61
CA GLN A 514 -30.51 -15.08 24.48
C GLN A 514 -29.61 -13.99 25.10
N GLN A 515 -28.31 -14.00 24.78
CA GLN A 515 -27.33 -13.01 25.27
C GLN A 515 -27.58 -11.61 24.71
N SER A 516 -27.11 -10.57 25.41
CA SER A 516 -27.42 -9.17 25.10
C SER A 516 -26.94 -8.71 23.72
N GLU A 517 -25.83 -9.25 23.21
CA GLU A 517 -25.30 -8.91 21.89
C GLU A 517 -26.27 -9.33 20.77
N ILE A 518 -26.91 -10.49 20.95
CA ILE A 518 -27.91 -11.05 20.03
C ILE A 518 -29.20 -10.24 20.09
N ARG A 519 -29.64 -9.85 21.29
CA ARG A 519 -30.81 -8.96 21.47
C ARG A 519 -30.56 -7.61 20.81
N ALA A 520 -29.39 -7.02 21.03
CA ALA A 520 -28.99 -5.76 20.42
C ALA A 520 -28.99 -5.80 18.90
N ALA A 521 -28.49 -6.89 18.29
CA ALA A 521 -28.52 -7.09 16.85
C ALA A 521 -29.96 -7.22 16.32
N ALA A 522 -30.80 -8.01 16.99
CA ALA A 522 -32.20 -8.18 16.64
C ALA A 522 -32.98 -6.85 16.73
N TYR A 523 -32.82 -6.07 17.80
CA TYR A 523 -33.48 -4.77 17.96
C TYR A 523 -33.10 -3.79 16.85
N LYS A 524 -31.80 -3.61 16.60
CA LYS A 524 -31.31 -2.74 15.52
C LYS A 524 -31.81 -3.19 14.15
N GLY A 525 -31.80 -4.49 13.88
CA GLY A 525 -32.27 -5.06 12.63
C GLY A 525 -33.76 -4.87 12.39
N LEU A 526 -34.57 -5.17 13.40
CA LEU A 526 -36.03 -4.99 13.33
C LEU A 526 -36.40 -3.52 13.18
N ALA A 527 -35.71 -2.61 13.89
CA ALA A 527 -35.92 -1.18 13.73
C ALA A 527 -35.69 -0.70 12.28
N ARG A 528 -34.68 -1.23 11.59
CA ARG A 528 -34.45 -0.92 10.16
C ARG A 528 -35.55 -1.47 9.26
N LEU A 529 -36.02 -2.69 9.53
CA LEU A 529 -37.11 -3.31 8.76
C LEU A 529 -38.45 -2.56 8.93
N SER A 530 -38.61 -1.75 9.98
CA SER A 530 -39.82 -0.93 10.17
C SER A 530 -40.04 0.15 9.09
N GLU A 531 -39.08 0.41 8.20
CA GLU A 531 -39.31 1.22 7.00
C GLU A 531 -40.33 0.56 6.05
N HIS A 532 -40.45 -0.76 6.06
CA HIS A 532 -41.45 -1.50 5.29
C HIS A 532 -42.80 -1.45 6.01
N ARG A 533 -43.80 -0.81 5.38
CA ARG A 533 -45.12 -0.54 5.97
C ARG A 533 -45.86 -1.80 6.43
N GLU A 534 -45.67 -2.93 5.76
CA GLU A 534 -46.44 -4.16 5.99
C GLU A 534 -46.14 -4.87 7.32
N ILE A 535 -44.96 -4.65 7.93
CA ILE A 535 -44.49 -5.36 9.14
C ILE A 535 -44.28 -4.39 10.30
N ALA A 536 -44.32 -3.08 10.04
CA ALA A 536 -43.97 -2.08 11.03
C ALA A 536 -44.83 -2.22 12.31
N SER A 537 -46.10 -2.62 12.17
CA SER A 537 -47.00 -2.94 13.28
C SER A 537 -46.55 -4.18 14.07
N ASP A 538 -46.22 -5.29 13.39
CA ASP A 538 -45.78 -6.53 14.06
C ASP A 538 -44.45 -6.34 14.78
N ILE A 539 -43.55 -5.56 14.18
CA ILE A 539 -42.27 -5.19 14.79
C ILE A 539 -42.50 -4.32 16.02
N PHE A 540 -43.40 -3.33 15.94
CA PHE A 540 -43.76 -2.47 17.07
C PHE A 540 -44.31 -3.29 18.23
N GLU A 541 -45.26 -4.20 18.00
CA GLU A 541 -45.80 -5.07 19.05
C GLU A 541 -44.70 -5.88 19.75
N ILE A 542 -43.76 -6.43 18.97
CA ILE A 542 -42.63 -7.20 19.49
C ILE A 542 -41.76 -6.32 20.40
N LEU A 543 -41.34 -5.13 19.93
CA LEU A 543 -40.46 -4.24 20.68
C LEU A 543 -41.17 -3.67 21.92
N TYR A 544 -42.43 -3.27 21.78
CA TYR A 544 -43.23 -2.74 22.89
C TYR A 544 -43.44 -3.81 23.98
N SER A 545 -43.69 -5.06 23.60
CA SER A 545 -43.83 -6.16 24.57
C SER A 545 -42.55 -6.40 25.38
N GLN A 546 -41.36 -6.23 24.78
CA GLN A 546 -40.09 -6.33 25.51
C GLN A 546 -39.88 -5.11 26.41
N PHE A 547 -40.22 -3.91 25.94
CA PHE A 547 -40.12 -2.69 26.75
C PHE A 547 -41.00 -2.77 28.01
N GLN A 548 -42.22 -3.30 27.90
CA GLN A 548 -43.13 -3.49 29.03
C GLN A 548 -42.57 -4.43 30.12
N ARG A 549 -41.61 -5.30 29.81
CA ARG A 549 -40.95 -6.17 30.81
C ARG A 549 -39.93 -5.43 31.67
N VAL A 550 -39.39 -4.32 31.18
CA VAL A 550 -38.36 -3.53 31.87
C VAL A 550 -38.94 -2.26 32.47
N TYR A 551 -39.98 -1.70 31.85
CA TYR A 551 -40.71 -0.53 32.34
C TYR A 551 -41.43 -0.82 33.66
N GLU A 552 -41.36 0.12 34.58
CA GLU A 552 -42.12 0.10 35.84
C GLU A 552 -43.48 0.78 35.64
N LYS A 553 -44.56 0.00 35.76
CA LYS A 553 -45.92 0.50 35.49
C LYS A 553 -46.46 1.35 36.63
N ASP A 554 -45.95 1.16 37.85
CA ASP A 554 -46.32 2.00 38.97
C ASP A 554 -45.75 3.41 38.79
N ARG A 555 -46.65 4.39 38.58
CA ARG A 555 -46.28 5.80 38.43
C ARG A 555 -45.84 6.44 39.76
N GLY A 556 -46.05 5.78 40.90
CA GLY A 556 -45.57 6.21 42.21
C GLY A 556 -44.10 5.93 42.46
N MET A 557 -43.47 5.00 41.72
CA MET A 557 -42.06 4.68 41.84
C MET A 557 -41.20 5.70 41.08
N VAL A 558 -40.17 6.22 41.75
CA VAL A 558 -39.27 7.27 41.24
C VAL A 558 -38.42 6.75 40.07
N THR A 559 -37.94 5.51 40.16
CA THR A 559 -37.20 4.84 39.08
C THR A 559 -38.17 4.25 38.05
N PRO A 560 -38.13 4.71 36.79
CA PRO A 560 -39.05 4.21 35.77
C PRO A 560 -38.61 2.90 35.10
N LEU A 561 -37.40 2.42 35.42
CA LEU A 561 -36.75 1.28 34.79
C LEU A 561 -36.26 0.29 35.85
N ARG A 562 -36.56 -0.99 35.65
CA ARG A 562 -36.05 -2.09 36.49
C ARG A 562 -34.68 -2.54 36.00
N LEU A 563 -33.62 -1.89 36.47
CA LEU A 563 -32.23 -2.20 36.05
C LEU A 563 -31.78 -3.62 36.41
N ASP A 564 -32.35 -4.22 37.46
CA ASP A 564 -32.05 -5.59 37.88
C ASP A 564 -32.48 -6.64 36.84
N VAL A 565 -33.47 -6.33 36.00
CA VAL A 565 -33.86 -7.18 34.86
C VAL A 565 -32.85 -7.06 33.71
N CYS A 566 -32.09 -5.96 33.66
CA CYS A 566 -31.12 -5.69 32.61
C CYS A 566 -29.76 -6.32 32.84
N VAL A 567 -29.44 -6.74 34.07
CA VAL A 567 -28.16 -7.37 34.42
C VAL A 567 -28.41 -8.72 35.05
N ASP A 568 -27.86 -9.77 34.44
CA ASP A 568 -27.89 -11.10 35.05
C ASP A 568 -26.92 -11.09 36.23
N HIS A 569 -27.47 -11.06 37.45
CA HIS A 569 -26.73 -11.39 38.65
C HIS A 569 -26.49 -12.89 38.62
N ALA A 570 -25.24 -13.30 38.40
CA ALA A 570 -24.88 -14.71 38.50
C ALA A 570 -25.36 -15.21 39.87
N SER A 571 -26.35 -16.10 39.87
CA SER A 571 -26.94 -16.62 41.11
C SER A 571 -25.83 -17.06 42.07
N HIS A 572 -26.04 -16.94 43.38
CA HIS A 572 -25.09 -17.28 44.44
C HIS A 572 -24.48 -18.71 44.36
N SER A 573 -24.92 -19.56 43.42
CA SER A 573 -24.44 -20.91 43.18
C SER A 573 -23.45 -21.07 42.01
N SER A 574 -23.30 -20.07 41.13
CA SER A 574 -22.32 -20.07 40.04
C SER A 574 -21.53 -18.77 40.09
N GLY A 575 -20.30 -18.79 40.62
CA GLY A 575 -19.45 -17.60 40.84
C GLY A 575 -19.00 -16.87 39.57
N GLY A 576 -19.95 -16.36 38.78
CA GLY A 576 -19.74 -15.64 37.54
C GLY A 576 -19.78 -14.12 37.75
N ALA A 577 -19.04 -13.40 36.91
CA ALA A 577 -19.14 -11.96 36.79
C ALA A 577 -20.54 -11.51 36.34
N PRO A 578 -21.06 -10.35 36.80
CA PRO A 578 -22.29 -9.77 36.29
C PRO A 578 -22.17 -9.54 34.77
N ARG A 579 -23.23 -9.85 34.04
CA ARG A 579 -23.27 -9.68 32.58
C ARG A 579 -24.50 -8.89 32.16
N LEU A 580 -24.33 -8.09 31.11
CA LEU A 580 -25.46 -7.39 30.51
C LEU A 580 -26.42 -8.42 29.88
N ALA A 581 -27.68 -8.41 30.33
CA ALA A 581 -28.74 -9.29 29.84
C ALA A 581 -29.63 -8.56 28.83
N GLU A 582 -30.14 -7.37 29.18
CA GLU A 582 -31.07 -6.59 28.35
C GLU A 582 -30.46 -5.22 27.97
N PRO A 583 -30.14 -4.99 26.68
CA PRO A 583 -29.58 -3.71 26.23
C PRO A 583 -30.69 -2.66 26.03
N ILE A 584 -31.26 -2.18 27.13
CA ILE A 584 -32.45 -1.31 27.11
C ILE A 584 -32.26 -0.02 26.29
N HIS A 585 -31.06 0.56 26.32
CA HIS A 585 -30.73 1.77 25.53
C HIS A 585 -30.90 1.53 24.02
N ILE A 586 -30.55 0.34 23.52
CA ILE A 586 -30.74 -0.04 22.10
C ILE A 586 -32.20 -0.37 21.83
N LEU A 587 -32.90 -1.04 22.75
CA LEU A 587 -34.32 -1.34 22.65
C LEU A 587 -35.16 -0.05 22.53
N LEU A 588 -34.91 0.92 23.41
CA LEU A 588 -35.59 2.22 23.40
C LEU A 588 -35.39 2.97 22.09
N ALA A 589 -34.14 3.11 21.64
CA ALA A 589 -33.86 3.77 20.37
C ALA A 589 -34.51 3.04 19.18
N SER A 590 -34.52 1.71 19.21
CA SER A 590 -35.18 0.88 18.19
C SER A 590 -36.70 1.11 18.18
N LEU A 591 -37.33 1.12 19.36
CA LEU A 591 -38.75 1.41 19.54
C LEU A 591 -39.09 2.83 19.05
N PHE A 592 -38.28 3.83 19.40
CA PHE A 592 -38.46 5.21 18.96
C PHE A 592 -38.37 5.36 17.44
N GLN A 593 -37.40 4.70 16.80
CA GLN A 593 -37.30 4.69 15.35
C GLN A 593 -38.55 4.08 14.70
N THR A 594 -39.05 2.95 15.24
CA THR A 594 -40.25 2.30 14.71
C THR A 594 -41.49 3.16 14.87
N LEU A 595 -41.66 3.83 16.02
CA LEU A 595 -42.75 4.77 16.27
C LEU A 595 -42.70 5.95 15.29
N LYS A 596 -41.53 6.55 15.09
CA LYS A 596 -41.33 7.65 14.13
C LYS A 596 -41.69 7.23 12.70
N ASN A 597 -41.27 6.04 12.27
CA ASN A 597 -41.57 5.50 10.94
C ASN A 597 -43.08 5.23 10.75
N LEU A 598 -43.74 4.69 11.78
CA LEU A 598 -45.18 4.47 11.81
C LEU A 598 -45.97 5.79 11.71
N GLU A 599 -45.52 6.84 12.39
CA GLU A 599 -46.16 8.17 12.37
C GLU A 599 -45.99 8.91 11.04
N ASN A 600 -44.83 8.78 10.40
CA ASN A 600 -44.57 9.39 9.09
C ASN A 600 -45.22 8.62 7.93
N GLY A 601 -45.59 7.35 8.15
CA GLY A 601 -46.00 6.41 7.10
C GLY A 601 -47.47 5.95 7.12
N MET A 602 -48.22 6.19 8.20
CA MET A 602 -49.61 5.74 8.33
C MET A 602 -50.64 6.86 8.12
N ASP A 603 -51.55 6.64 7.16
CA ASP A 603 -52.95 7.00 7.34
C ASP A 603 -53.51 6.03 8.41
N VAL A 604 -53.53 6.45 9.68
CA VAL A 604 -53.86 5.65 10.89
C VAL A 604 -55.31 5.12 10.90
N THR A 605 -56.02 5.12 9.79
CA THR A 605 -57.49 5.02 9.72
C THR A 605 -58.08 3.61 9.70
N HIS A 606 -57.29 2.52 9.66
CA HIS A 606 -57.87 1.17 9.46
C HIS A 606 -57.67 0.10 10.56
N ASN A 607 -56.81 0.29 11.59
CA ASN A 607 -56.66 -0.68 12.70
C ASN A 607 -56.67 0.01 14.08
N SER A 608 -57.81 -0.03 14.79
CA SER A 608 -57.98 0.65 16.09
C SER A 608 -57.07 0.10 17.20
N VAL A 609 -56.85 -1.22 17.25
CA VAL A 609 -56.09 -1.86 18.34
C VAL A 609 -54.61 -1.44 18.36
N ILE A 610 -53.98 -1.36 17.19
CA ILE A 610 -52.58 -0.92 17.09
C ILE A 610 -52.47 0.58 17.40
N ALA A 611 -53.46 1.38 16.98
CA ALA A 611 -53.52 2.79 17.33
C ALA A 611 -53.61 3.01 18.86
N ASP A 612 -54.43 2.20 19.55
CA ASP A 612 -54.55 2.24 21.02
C ASP A 612 -53.23 1.83 21.72
N GLN A 613 -52.54 0.83 21.18
CA GLN A 613 -51.22 0.41 21.70
C GLN A 613 -50.14 1.48 21.45
N ILE A 614 -50.14 2.15 20.29
CA ILE A 614 -49.23 3.26 20.02
C ILE A 614 -49.50 4.41 20.99
N HIS A 615 -50.78 4.74 21.24
CA HIS A 615 -51.15 5.77 22.22
C HIS A 615 -50.65 5.41 23.63
N SER A 616 -50.89 4.17 24.06
CA SER A 616 -50.42 3.66 25.36
C SER A 616 -48.89 3.73 25.48
N CYS A 617 -48.17 3.32 24.42
CA CYS A 617 -46.71 3.41 24.37
C CYS A 617 -46.23 4.87 24.47
N ARG A 618 -46.91 5.83 23.83
CA ARG A 618 -46.54 7.26 23.95
C ARG A 618 -46.72 7.78 25.38
N GLU A 619 -47.79 7.37 26.08
CA GLU A 619 -47.97 7.72 27.49
C GLU A 619 -46.87 7.14 28.37
N ASP A 620 -46.54 5.85 28.16
CA ASP A 620 -45.49 5.17 28.90
C ASP A 620 -44.14 5.85 28.71
N LEU A 621 -43.79 6.23 27.47
CA LEU A 621 -42.56 6.92 27.11
C LEU A 621 -42.54 8.36 27.62
N THR A 622 -43.66 9.06 27.59
CA THR A 622 -43.79 10.39 28.20
C THR A 622 -43.55 10.32 29.71
N SER A 623 -44.13 9.33 30.38
CA SER A 623 -43.91 9.09 31.80
C SER A 623 -42.46 8.68 32.09
N LEU A 624 -41.84 7.86 31.24
CA LEU A 624 -40.43 7.47 31.32
C LEU A 624 -39.53 8.71 31.29
N VAL A 625 -39.67 9.57 30.28
CA VAL A 625 -38.86 10.78 30.11
C VAL A 625 -39.03 11.73 31.29
N PHE A 626 -40.26 11.92 31.76
CA PHE A 626 -40.55 12.78 32.91
C PHE A 626 -39.96 12.23 34.23
N ARG A 627 -40.02 10.92 34.46
CA ARG A 627 -39.41 10.30 35.64
C ARG A 627 -37.89 10.33 35.57
N LEU A 628 -37.29 10.02 34.42
CA LEU A 628 -35.85 10.13 34.19
C LEU A 628 -35.33 11.57 34.38
N SER A 629 -36.09 12.58 33.99
CA SER A 629 -35.71 13.98 34.20
C SER A 629 -35.77 14.42 35.66
N LYS A 630 -36.47 13.66 36.53
CA LYS A 630 -36.58 13.93 37.99
C LYS A 630 -35.75 13.01 38.89
N SER A 631 -35.50 11.76 38.51
CA SER A 631 -34.75 10.77 39.30
C SER A 631 -33.25 11.07 39.38
N ASP A 632 -32.64 11.00 40.55
CA ASP A 632 -31.19 11.14 40.70
C ASP A 632 -30.47 9.81 40.49
N LEU A 633 -29.15 9.83 40.28
CA LEU A 633 -28.37 8.60 40.11
C LEU A 633 -28.38 7.72 41.37
N GLU A 634 -28.59 8.34 42.54
CA GLU A 634 -28.74 7.65 43.83
C GLU A 634 -29.96 6.71 43.84
N ASP A 635 -31.05 7.10 43.17
CA ASP A 635 -32.27 6.28 43.05
C ASP A 635 -32.00 4.95 42.30
N PHE A 636 -30.92 4.88 41.52
CA PHE A 636 -30.50 3.70 40.76
C PHE A 636 -29.34 2.94 41.42
N GLU A 637 -29.05 3.19 42.70
CA GLU A 637 -27.88 2.64 43.42
C GLU A 637 -26.52 3.06 42.81
N LEU A 638 -26.48 4.20 42.12
CA LEU A 638 -25.26 4.77 41.51
C LEU A 638 -24.83 6.03 42.25
N ASP A 639 -24.56 5.89 43.55
CA ASP A 639 -24.08 6.99 44.38
C ASP A 639 -22.55 7.10 44.36
N LYS A 640 -22.00 8.16 44.96
CA LYS A 640 -20.54 8.37 45.01
C LYS A 640 -19.83 7.37 45.93
N THR A 641 -20.57 6.61 46.75
CA THR A 641 -20.01 5.58 47.63
C THR A 641 -20.03 4.18 47.01
N ALA A 642 -20.72 4.01 45.89
CA ALA A 642 -20.71 2.78 45.11
C ALA A 642 -19.29 2.45 44.59
N ASP A 643 -18.91 1.17 44.72
CA ASP A 643 -17.68 0.66 44.13
C ASP A 643 -17.83 0.60 42.60
N PHE A 644 -16.84 1.08 41.86
CA PHE A 644 -16.74 1.03 40.39
C PHE A 644 -15.47 0.29 39.94
N ASP A 645 -14.77 -0.38 40.86
CA ASP A 645 -13.60 -1.19 40.52
C ASP A 645 -14.00 -2.36 39.61
N LEU A 646 -13.42 -2.39 38.41
CA LEU A 646 -13.63 -3.48 37.45
C LEU A 646 -13.11 -4.82 37.97
N ALA A 647 -12.34 -4.85 39.07
CA ALA A 647 -11.93 -6.09 39.73
C ALA A 647 -13.02 -6.70 40.61
N THR A 648 -13.99 -5.93 41.11
CA THR A 648 -15.07 -6.44 41.97
C THR A 648 -16.33 -6.74 41.16
N HIS A 649 -17.08 -7.76 41.56
CA HIS A 649 -18.36 -8.07 40.92
C HIS A 649 -19.37 -6.93 41.09
N LEU A 650 -19.35 -6.22 42.22
CA LEU A 650 -20.21 -5.06 42.43
C LEU A 650 -19.80 -3.89 41.53
N GLY A 651 -18.49 -3.62 41.38
CA GLY A 651 -18.00 -2.57 40.51
C GLY A 651 -18.23 -2.83 39.03
N GLN A 652 -18.13 -4.08 38.57
CA GLN A 652 -18.54 -4.47 37.21
C GLN A 652 -20.05 -4.25 36.98
N ARG A 653 -20.90 -4.60 37.96
CA ARG A 653 -22.36 -4.38 37.88
C ARG A 653 -22.69 -2.89 37.77
N ASN A 654 -22.12 -2.08 38.65
CA ASN A 654 -22.36 -0.63 38.69
C ASN A 654 -21.85 0.07 37.43
N ASN A 655 -20.75 -0.42 36.83
CA ASN A 655 -20.27 0.06 35.54
C ASN A 655 -21.28 -0.21 34.40
N ILE A 656 -21.89 -1.41 34.37
CA ILE A 656 -22.94 -1.74 33.40
C ILE A 656 -24.18 -0.86 33.63
N TYR A 657 -24.62 -0.65 34.88
CA TYR A 657 -25.72 0.24 35.22
C TYR A 657 -25.46 1.68 34.74
N ALA A 658 -24.28 2.24 35.03
CA ALA A 658 -23.90 3.57 34.57
C ALA A 658 -23.86 3.68 33.03
N GLY A 659 -23.36 2.65 32.33
CA GLY A 659 -23.36 2.57 30.87
C GLY A 659 -24.77 2.51 30.27
N LEU A 660 -25.64 1.67 30.82
CA LEU A 660 -27.05 1.59 30.43
C LEU A 660 -27.76 2.93 30.64
N MET A 661 -27.58 3.54 31.80
CA MET A 661 -28.19 4.84 32.10
C MET A 661 -27.70 5.92 31.13
N GLN A 662 -26.40 5.99 30.83
CA GLN A 662 -25.87 6.90 29.81
C GLN A 662 -26.58 6.74 28.46
N GLY A 663 -26.74 5.51 27.97
CA GLY A 663 -27.42 5.22 26.71
C GLY A 663 -28.94 5.49 26.74
N THR A 664 -29.60 5.23 27.87
CA THR A 664 -31.04 5.52 28.02
C THR A 664 -31.33 7.01 28.03
N PHE A 665 -30.48 7.82 28.68
CA PHE A 665 -30.59 9.27 28.62
C PHE A 665 -30.37 9.80 27.20
N GLU A 666 -29.44 9.23 26.42
CA GLU A 666 -29.26 9.56 25.00
C GLU A 666 -30.52 9.28 24.17
N ALA A 667 -31.09 8.08 24.31
CA ALA A 667 -32.30 7.72 23.59
C ALA A 667 -33.48 8.63 24.00
N ALA A 668 -33.61 8.95 25.29
CA ALA A 668 -34.65 9.85 25.79
C ALA A 668 -34.50 11.28 25.26
N ILE A 669 -33.26 11.80 25.17
CA ILE A 669 -32.97 13.11 24.55
C ILE A 669 -33.44 13.13 23.09
N GLU A 670 -33.12 12.08 22.33
CA GLU A 670 -33.51 11.97 20.92
C GLU A 670 -35.04 11.88 20.75
N TYR A 671 -35.72 11.10 21.59
CA TYR A 671 -37.18 10.98 21.58
C TYR A 671 -37.87 12.31 21.89
N GLU A 672 -37.46 12.98 22.98
CA GLU A 672 -38.03 14.26 23.40
C GLU A 672 -37.87 15.33 22.31
N TYR A 673 -36.72 15.33 21.61
CA TYR A 673 -36.44 16.24 20.50
C TYR A 673 -37.38 16.04 19.29
N PHE A 674 -37.58 14.80 18.84
CA PHE A 674 -38.40 14.55 17.65
C PHE A 674 -39.91 14.64 17.92
N MET A 675 -40.37 14.14 19.08
CA MET A 675 -41.80 13.96 19.33
C MET A 675 -42.52 15.22 19.83
N ARG A 676 -41.85 16.10 20.60
CA ARG A 676 -42.51 17.22 21.29
C ARG A 676 -42.37 18.60 20.64
N LYS A 677 -41.69 18.71 19.48
CA LYS A 677 -41.46 19.96 18.71
C LYS A 677 -40.89 21.11 19.57
N ASP A 678 -40.59 22.25 18.95
CA ASP A 678 -39.76 23.34 19.50
C ASP A 678 -40.43 24.11 20.67
N THR A 679 -40.57 23.49 21.85
CA THR A 679 -41.05 24.12 23.09
C THR A 679 -39.93 24.34 24.10
N LEU A 680 -40.03 25.40 24.92
CA LEU A 680 -39.01 25.71 25.93
C LEU A 680 -38.92 24.64 27.02
N GLU A 681 -40.07 24.08 27.43
CA GLU A 681 -40.15 23.03 28.46
C GLU A 681 -39.48 21.73 28.00
N SER A 682 -39.64 21.37 26.72
CA SER A 682 -38.96 20.22 26.11
C SER A 682 -37.44 20.40 26.13
N TYR A 683 -36.94 21.58 25.74
CA TYR A 683 -35.49 21.86 25.79
C TYR A 683 -34.92 21.89 27.21
N GLN A 684 -35.67 22.39 28.20
CA GLN A 684 -35.26 22.29 29.60
C GLN A 684 -35.20 20.84 30.08
N THR A 685 -36.15 20.01 29.66
CA THR A 685 -36.14 18.57 29.93
C THR A 685 -34.92 17.89 29.29
N ILE A 686 -34.60 18.24 28.03
CA ILE A 686 -33.40 17.77 27.32
C ILE A 686 -32.13 18.16 28.08
N LEU A 687 -32.00 19.41 28.54
CA LEU A 687 -30.83 19.86 29.31
C LEU A 687 -30.70 19.14 30.66
N ASN A 688 -31.81 18.86 31.34
CA ASN A 688 -31.80 18.10 32.58
C ASN A 688 -31.36 16.64 32.36
N LEU A 689 -31.88 15.99 31.32
CA LEU A 689 -31.44 14.64 30.92
C LEU A 689 -29.95 14.63 30.51
N PHE A 690 -29.51 15.68 29.82
CA PHE A 690 -28.11 15.83 29.43
C PHE A 690 -27.17 15.95 30.64
N LYS A 691 -27.53 16.73 31.67
CA LYS A 691 -26.75 16.82 32.92
C LYS A 691 -26.61 15.45 33.59
N LYS A 692 -27.72 14.71 33.73
CA LYS A 692 -27.69 13.36 34.31
C LYS A 692 -26.85 12.38 33.50
N ARG A 693 -26.90 12.51 32.17
CA ARG A 693 -26.02 11.77 31.26
C ARG A 693 -24.54 12.11 31.46
N MET A 694 -24.20 13.37 31.71
CA MET A 694 -22.82 13.77 32.03
C MET A 694 -22.37 13.16 33.35
N ASP A 695 -23.23 13.14 34.36
CA ASP A 695 -22.94 12.56 35.67
C ASP A 695 -22.71 11.05 35.56
N ALA A 696 -23.58 10.32 34.83
CA ALA A 696 -23.39 8.89 34.56
C ALA A 696 -22.09 8.62 33.78
N ALA A 697 -21.77 9.45 32.79
CA ALA A 697 -20.53 9.34 32.02
C ALA A 697 -19.28 9.69 32.85
N ALA A 698 -19.41 10.48 33.92
CA ALA A 698 -18.32 10.81 34.82
C ALA A 698 -17.96 9.61 35.71
N LEU A 699 -18.95 8.89 36.22
CA LEU A 699 -18.76 7.66 37.02
C LEU A 699 -17.97 6.59 36.25
N LEU A 700 -18.25 6.44 34.94
CA LEU A 700 -17.51 5.52 34.06
C LEU A 700 -16.02 5.88 33.89
N LYS A 701 -15.62 7.13 34.14
CA LYS A 701 -14.21 7.56 34.05
C LYS A 701 -13.44 7.29 35.35
N GLU A 702 -14.11 7.33 36.49
CA GLU A 702 -13.51 7.18 37.82
C GLU A 702 -13.11 5.73 38.14
N GLY A 703 -13.86 4.73 37.64
CA GLY A 703 -13.53 3.31 37.79
C GLY A 703 -12.33 2.79 36.99
N SER A 704 -11.60 3.65 36.26
CA SER A 704 -10.43 3.26 35.46
C SER A 704 -9.12 3.48 36.24
N SER A 705 -8.38 2.39 36.48
CA SER A 705 -7.11 2.44 37.21
C SER A 705 -6.13 3.45 36.59
N VAL A 706 -5.32 4.08 37.45
CA VAL A 706 -4.46 5.25 37.15
C VAL A 706 -3.50 5.04 35.96
N ALA A 707 -3.24 3.80 35.54
CA ALA A 707 -2.33 3.47 34.45
C ALA A 707 -2.96 3.50 33.03
N ASP A 708 -4.30 3.43 32.87
CA ASP A 708 -4.95 3.16 31.57
C ASP A 708 -5.97 4.23 31.10
N LYS A 709 -5.99 5.39 31.76
CA LYS A 709 -7.03 6.44 31.70
C LYS A 709 -7.44 6.99 30.32
N GLY A 710 -6.63 6.80 29.26
CA GLY A 710 -6.81 7.51 27.99
C GLY A 710 -7.61 6.82 26.89
N ARG A 711 -7.39 5.51 26.64
CA ARG A 711 -7.92 4.83 25.43
C ARG A 711 -9.07 3.86 25.69
N LYS A 712 -9.11 3.18 26.84
CA LYS A 712 -10.18 2.22 27.17
C LYS A 712 -11.48 2.91 27.60
N SER A 713 -11.40 4.06 28.28
CA SER A 713 -12.58 4.83 28.74
C SER A 713 -13.43 5.39 27.60
N ILE A 714 -12.81 5.90 26.54
CA ILE A 714 -13.51 6.42 25.34
C ILE A 714 -14.19 5.27 24.55
N ALA A 715 -13.58 4.09 24.53
CA ALA A 715 -14.15 2.92 23.86
C ALA A 715 -15.43 2.42 24.56
N MET A 716 -15.44 2.36 25.90
CA MET A 716 -16.63 2.00 26.69
C MET A 716 -17.76 3.03 26.53
N GLN A 717 -17.45 4.33 26.49
CA GLN A 717 -18.46 5.37 26.25
C GLN A 717 -19.09 5.31 24.85
N ALA A 718 -18.31 4.92 23.83
CA ALA A 718 -18.79 4.77 22.47
C ALA A 718 -19.73 3.57 22.29
N GLU A 719 -19.57 2.51 23.10
CA GLU A 719 -20.35 1.28 23.04
C GLU A 719 -21.83 1.50 23.40
N TYR A 720 -22.09 2.24 24.48
CA TYR A 720 -23.45 2.53 24.98
C TYR A 720 -24.15 3.70 24.31
N SER A 721 -23.45 4.51 23.51
CA SER A 721 -24.07 5.64 22.82
C SER A 721 -25.09 5.16 21.77
N VAL A 722 -26.18 5.90 21.55
CA VAL A 722 -27.26 5.49 20.63
C VAL A 722 -27.71 6.58 19.67
N SER A 723 -27.19 7.81 19.79
CA SER A 723 -27.61 8.94 18.95
C SER A 723 -27.54 8.66 17.45
N SER A 724 -28.64 8.91 16.75
CA SER A 724 -28.70 8.75 15.29
C SER A 724 -27.99 9.90 14.56
N LEU A 725 -27.46 9.61 13.36
CA LEU A 725 -26.86 10.64 12.50
C LEU A 725 -27.89 11.68 12.05
N GLU A 726 -29.16 11.26 11.91
CA GLU A 726 -30.27 12.14 11.56
C GLU A 726 -30.51 13.18 12.67
N PHE A 727 -30.62 12.74 13.93
CA PHE A 727 -30.72 13.61 15.09
C PHE A 727 -29.55 14.61 15.16
N LEU A 728 -28.32 14.13 15.04
CA LEU A 728 -27.14 15.00 15.13
C LEU A 728 -27.11 16.03 13.99
N THR A 729 -27.53 15.64 12.78
CA THR A 729 -27.61 16.56 11.63
C THR A 729 -28.67 17.63 11.84
N ASP A 730 -29.87 17.25 12.27
CA ASP A 730 -30.99 18.19 12.42
C ASP A 730 -30.83 19.11 13.63
N VAL A 731 -30.33 18.60 14.76
CA VAL A 731 -30.02 19.42 15.94
C VAL A 731 -28.94 20.44 15.61
N THR A 732 -27.86 20.02 14.97
CA THR A 732 -26.77 20.93 14.55
C THR A 732 -27.30 21.97 13.57
N ARG A 733 -28.09 21.54 12.56
CA ARG A 733 -28.72 22.46 11.60
C ARG A 733 -29.55 23.52 12.31
N ARG A 734 -30.46 23.12 13.21
CA ARG A 734 -31.36 24.06 13.88
C ARG A 734 -30.65 24.95 14.91
N MET A 735 -29.60 24.47 15.57
CA MET A 735 -28.81 25.28 16.52
C MET A 735 -28.04 26.41 15.82
N PHE A 736 -27.60 26.19 14.56
CA PHE A 736 -26.69 27.09 13.86
C PHE A 736 -27.25 27.74 12.58
N SER A 737 -28.48 27.44 12.16
CA SER A 737 -29.12 28.12 11.02
C SER A 737 -29.46 29.59 11.35
N GLN A 738 -28.96 30.52 10.54
CA GLN A 738 -29.20 31.95 10.71
C GLN A 738 -30.64 32.32 10.30
N GLY A 739 -31.55 32.34 11.29
CA GLY A 739 -32.92 32.77 11.10
C GLY A 739 -33.69 32.91 12.43
N ASN A 740 -33.84 34.16 12.87
CA ASN A 740 -34.72 34.66 13.95
C ASN A 740 -34.38 34.34 15.43
N ILE A 741 -34.21 35.43 16.17
CA ILE A 741 -33.73 35.60 17.55
C ILE A 741 -34.70 35.04 18.63
N GLN A 742 -35.84 34.46 18.24
CA GLN A 742 -36.95 34.08 19.14
C GLN A 742 -37.25 32.57 19.22
N ARG A 743 -36.37 31.69 18.76
CA ARG A 743 -36.61 30.23 18.87
C ARG A 743 -36.18 29.68 20.23
N PRO A 744 -36.97 28.79 20.89
CA PRO A 744 -36.61 28.20 22.18
C PRO A 744 -35.30 27.37 22.15
N ILE A 745 -34.83 27.00 20.95
CA ILE A 745 -33.60 26.23 20.74
C ILE A 745 -32.31 26.94 21.18
N ARG A 746 -32.35 28.27 21.39
CA ARG A 746 -31.23 29.03 21.95
C ARG A 746 -30.84 28.53 23.35
N ALA A 747 -31.78 27.97 24.10
CA ALA A 747 -31.51 27.36 25.39
C ALA A 747 -30.48 26.21 25.27
N LEU A 748 -30.54 25.42 24.19
CA LEU A 748 -29.58 24.35 23.91
C LEU A 748 -28.22 24.89 23.46
N ARG A 749 -28.20 25.93 22.60
CA ARG A 749 -26.95 26.58 22.17
C ARG A 749 -26.22 27.25 23.34
N GLY A 750 -26.96 27.78 24.32
CA GLY A 750 -26.41 28.43 25.51
C GLY A 750 -25.67 27.48 26.46
N ASP A 751 -25.92 26.18 26.40
CA ASP A 751 -25.18 25.17 27.15
C ASP A 751 -24.01 24.63 26.31
N ILE A 752 -22.82 25.12 26.60
CA ILE A 752 -21.58 24.76 25.89
C ILE A 752 -21.27 23.26 26.03
N GLY A 753 -21.62 22.66 27.17
CA GLY A 753 -21.45 21.22 27.40
C GLY A 753 -22.31 20.40 26.43
N PHE A 754 -23.55 20.82 26.21
CA PHE A 754 -24.47 20.13 25.29
C PHE A 754 -23.99 20.22 23.84
N VAL A 755 -23.55 21.41 23.41
CA VAL A 755 -22.99 21.63 22.07
C VAL A 755 -21.76 20.75 21.84
N HIS A 756 -20.85 20.68 22.83
CA HIS A 756 -19.66 19.81 22.74
C HIS A 756 -20.03 18.34 22.61
N TYR A 757 -21.04 17.89 23.36
CA TYR A 757 -21.55 16.53 23.28
C TYR A 757 -22.09 16.19 21.87
N VAL A 758 -22.91 17.06 21.28
CA VAL A 758 -23.49 16.81 19.94
C VAL A 758 -22.36 16.63 18.92
N ILE A 759 -21.35 17.50 18.95
CA ILE A 759 -20.22 17.44 18.01
C ILE A 759 -19.35 16.20 18.23
N LEU A 760 -19.03 15.85 19.48
CA LEU A 760 -18.25 14.64 19.80
C LEU A 760 -18.97 13.33 19.44
N SER A 761 -20.30 13.37 19.33
CA SER A 761 -21.10 12.21 18.94
C SER A 761 -21.11 11.96 17.44
N ILE A 762 -20.77 12.96 16.60
CA ILE A 762 -20.74 12.81 15.13
C ILE A 762 -19.73 11.73 14.70
N PRO A 763 -18.45 11.75 15.12
CA PRO A 763 -17.49 10.68 14.77
C PRO A 763 -17.93 9.28 15.24
N ILE A 764 -18.59 9.19 16.41
CA ILE A 764 -19.08 7.92 16.97
C ILE A 764 -20.23 7.38 16.09
N ALA A 765 -21.15 8.24 15.67
CA ALA A 765 -22.24 7.88 14.77
C ALA A 765 -21.73 7.47 13.37
N LEU A 766 -20.74 8.18 12.81
CA LEU A 766 -20.10 7.83 11.55
C LEU A 766 -19.39 6.48 11.61
N LYS A 767 -18.68 6.19 12.70
CA LYS A 767 -18.05 4.87 12.90
C LYS A 767 -19.09 3.76 13.03
N LYS A 768 -20.24 4.02 13.67
CA LYS A 768 -21.35 3.05 13.69
C LYS A 768 -21.92 2.84 12.30
N MET A 769 -22.04 3.89 11.50
CA MET A 769 -22.50 3.80 10.12
C MET A 769 -21.58 2.93 9.25
N THR A 770 -20.25 3.05 9.36
CA THR A 770 -19.31 2.22 8.56
C THR A 770 -19.46 0.73 8.84
N HIS A 771 -19.77 0.33 10.08
CA HIS A 771 -20.05 -1.06 10.46
C HIS A 771 -21.45 -1.55 10.07
N GLN A 772 -22.38 -0.66 9.73
CA GLN A 772 -23.79 -0.99 9.51
C GLN A 772 -24.18 -1.06 8.03
N ILE A 773 -23.22 -0.98 7.10
CA ILE A 773 -23.44 -0.93 5.65
C ILE A 773 -23.86 -2.32 5.14
N ILE A 774 -25.10 -2.66 5.43
CA ILE A 774 -25.83 -3.82 4.92
C ILE A 774 -27.12 -3.36 4.20
N SER A 775 -27.56 -2.12 4.33
CA SER A 775 -28.88 -1.71 3.84
C SER A 775 -28.86 -0.87 2.55
N THR A 776 -29.73 -1.28 1.61
CA THR A 776 -30.43 -0.53 0.54
C THR A 776 -29.77 0.75 0.01
N MET A 777 -29.61 0.86 -1.32
CA MET A 777 -29.04 2.05 -1.99
C MET A 777 -29.67 3.38 -1.54
N ALA A 778 -30.97 3.38 -1.21
CA ALA A 778 -31.68 4.55 -0.69
C ALA A 778 -31.11 5.07 0.64
N LEU A 779 -30.71 4.20 1.57
CA LEU A 779 -30.15 4.61 2.86
C LEU A 779 -28.73 5.17 2.67
N GLN A 780 -27.95 4.58 1.75
CA GLN A 780 -26.63 5.10 1.40
C GLN A 780 -26.71 6.51 0.83
N GLU A 781 -27.74 6.82 0.04
CA GLU A 781 -27.96 8.17 -0.49
C GLU A 781 -28.34 9.16 0.62
N ARG A 782 -29.24 8.77 1.54
CA ARG A 782 -29.60 9.62 2.69
C ARG A 782 -28.38 9.94 3.55
N HIS A 783 -27.55 8.96 3.88
CA HIS A 783 -26.34 9.18 4.67
C HIS A 783 -25.30 10.03 3.95
N PHE A 784 -25.14 9.84 2.63
CA PHE A 784 -24.26 10.68 1.83
C PHE A 784 -24.71 12.14 1.88
N GLN A 785 -26.02 12.40 1.77
CA GLN A 785 -26.58 13.74 1.90
C GLN A 785 -26.40 14.31 3.32
N GLN A 786 -26.62 13.52 4.37
CA GLN A 786 -26.38 13.94 5.76
C GLN A 786 -24.92 14.36 6.00
N CYS A 787 -23.95 13.63 5.43
CA CYS A 787 -22.54 14.00 5.51
C CYS A 787 -22.22 15.32 4.80
N ILE A 788 -22.86 15.59 3.65
CA ILE A 788 -22.73 16.89 2.94
C ILE A 788 -23.26 18.02 3.82
N GLU A 789 -24.48 17.86 4.35
CA GLU A 789 -25.13 18.86 5.19
C GLU A 789 -24.32 19.16 6.46
N LEU A 790 -23.85 18.12 7.17
CA LEU A 790 -22.98 18.28 8.33
C LEU A 790 -21.69 19.01 8.00
N SER A 791 -21.07 18.70 6.86
CA SER A 791 -19.82 19.36 6.45
C SER A 791 -20.03 20.85 6.17
N LYS A 792 -21.12 21.21 5.48
CA LYS A 792 -21.51 22.60 5.24
C LYS A 792 -21.77 23.35 6.56
N LEU A 793 -22.48 22.72 7.49
CA LEU A 793 -22.76 23.30 8.81
C LEU A 793 -21.48 23.51 9.62
N CYS A 794 -20.58 22.52 9.65
CA CYS A 794 -19.28 22.64 10.32
C CYS A 794 -18.50 23.83 9.79
N ILE A 795 -18.41 23.96 8.46
CA ILE A 795 -17.71 25.08 7.81
C ILE A 795 -18.38 26.42 8.10
N HIS A 796 -19.72 26.48 8.09
CA HIS A 796 -20.45 27.68 8.45
C HIS A 796 -20.13 28.13 9.87
N ILE A 797 -20.19 27.21 10.85
CA ILE A 797 -19.86 27.50 12.26
C ILE A 797 -18.42 28.03 12.37
N LEU A 798 -17.47 27.38 11.70
CA LEU A 798 -16.06 27.76 11.73
C LEU A 798 -15.80 29.14 11.11
N LYS A 799 -16.63 29.57 10.14
CA LYS A 799 -16.56 30.90 9.51
C LYS A 799 -17.22 32.00 10.36
N THR A 800 -18.19 31.66 11.21
CA THR A 800 -18.97 32.63 11.99
C THR A 800 -18.49 32.86 13.42
N GLU A 801 -17.71 31.93 13.98
CA GLU A 801 -17.29 31.98 15.39
C GLU A 801 -15.84 32.49 15.50
N ASP A 802 -15.63 33.49 16.36
CA ASP A 802 -14.37 34.22 16.52
C ASP A 802 -13.68 33.87 17.87
N SER A 803 -12.51 34.46 18.12
CA SER A 803 -11.75 34.34 19.38
C SER A 803 -12.55 34.72 20.65
N ASP A 804 -13.53 35.62 20.55
CA ASP A 804 -14.42 36.00 21.65
C ASP A 804 -15.55 34.98 21.89
N SER A 805 -15.65 33.92 21.08
CA SER A 805 -16.69 32.91 21.22
C SER A 805 -16.57 32.12 22.52
N SER A 806 -17.71 31.91 23.17
CA SER A 806 -17.81 31.02 24.34
C SER A 806 -17.34 29.58 24.06
N PHE A 807 -17.38 29.16 22.79
CA PHE A 807 -16.96 27.84 22.32
C PHE A 807 -15.44 27.62 22.32
N VAL A 808 -14.67 28.71 22.41
CA VAL A 808 -13.20 28.73 22.55
C VAL A 808 -12.80 28.81 24.02
N ASN A 809 -13.38 29.76 24.75
CA ASN A 809 -12.88 30.21 26.05
C ASN A 809 -13.36 29.35 27.24
N HIS A 810 -14.42 28.55 27.07
CA HIS A 810 -14.94 27.65 28.10
C HIS A 810 -14.88 26.17 27.66
N PRO A 811 -13.67 25.56 27.62
CA PRO A 811 -13.59 24.12 27.44
C PRO A 811 -14.25 23.42 28.64
N PRO A 812 -14.98 22.31 28.43
CA PRO A 812 -15.77 21.66 29.48
C PRO A 812 -14.93 21.16 30.68
N LYS A 813 -13.61 20.95 30.52
CA LYS A 813 -12.61 20.74 31.59
C LYS A 813 -11.22 21.28 31.19
N LYS A 814 -10.40 21.66 32.17
CA LYS A 814 -8.97 22.05 31.95
C LYS A 814 -8.23 20.92 31.22
N GLY A 815 -7.78 21.19 29.99
CA GLY A 815 -7.00 20.25 29.16
C GLY A 815 -7.81 19.43 28.14
N GLN A 816 -9.12 19.63 28.00
CA GLN A 816 -9.93 19.02 26.93
C GLN A 816 -9.98 19.90 25.66
N HIS A 817 -10.24 19.27 24.51
CA HIS A 817 -10.41 19.94 23.22
C HIS A 817 -11.53 20.97 23.28
N SER A 818 -11.30 22.14 22.67
CA SER A 818 -12.35 23.14 22.47
C SER A 818 -13.45 22.58 21.56
N VAL A 819 -14.61 23.25 21.56
CA VAL A 819 -15.70 22.86 20.66
C VAL A 819 -15.26 23.02 19.21
N LEU A 820 -14.55 24.10 18.86
CA LEU A 820 -14.01 24.33 17.53
C LEU A 820 -12.97 23.27 17.12
N GLU A 821 -12.05 22.87 18.01
CA GLU A 821 -11.12 21.76 17.75
C GLU A 821 -11.87 20.45 17.43
N SER A 822 -12.97 20.19 18.14
CA SER A 822 -13.79 18.99 17.94
C SER A 822 -14.56 19.04 16.61
N ILE A 823 -14.96 20.22 16.12
CA ILE A 823 -15.58 20.41 14.81
C ILE A 823 -14.59 20.08 13.68
N TRP A 824 -13.34 20.51 13.80
CA TRP A 824 -12.30 20.15 12.82
C TRP A 824 -12.06 18.64 12.76
N ASP A 825 -11.99 17.99 13.93
CA ASP A 825 -11.86 16.53 13.99
C ASP A 825 -13.11 15.84 13.39
N ALA A 826 -14.32 16.36 13.61
CA ALA A 826 -15.53 15.85 12.96
C ALA A 826 -15.48 16.01 11.43
N LEU A 827 -15.08 17.18 10.90
CA LEU A 827 -14.95 17.42 9.46
C LEU A 827 -13.94 16.47 8.81
N LYS A 828 -12.78 16.27 9.45
CA LYS A 828 -11.78 15.31 8.99
C LYS A 828 -12.33 13.88 8.95
N ASN A 829 -13.01 13.44 10.02
CA ASN A 829 -13.63 12.11 10.09
C ASN A 829 -14.73 11.93 9.02
N ILE A 830 -15.51 12.97 8.70
CA ILE A 830 -16.50 12.92 7.60
C ILE A 830 -15.79 12.70 6.26
N CYS A 831 -14.74 13.48 5.97
CA CYS A 831 -13.95 13.32 4.74
C CYS A 831 -13.32 11.93 4.62
N GLU A 832 -12.76 11.39 5.71
CA GLU A 832 -12.22 10.03 5.77
C GLU A 832 -13.31 8.96 5.56
N THR A 833 -14.49 9.15 6.15
CA THR A 833 -15.62 8.23 5.99
C THR A 833 -16.13 8.22 4.54
N ILE A 834 -16.22 9.39 3.89
CA ILE A 834 -16.64 9.47 2.48
C ILE A 834 -15.64 8.78 1.56
N LEU A 835 -14.33 8.90 1.84
CA LEU A 835 -13.30 8.17 1.11
C LEU A 835 -13.43 6.65 1.29
N GLN A 836 -13.73 6.19 2.51
CA GLN A 836 -13.87 4.77 2.79
C GLN A 836 -15.11 4.17 2.11
N LEU A 837 -16.22 4.90 2.06
CA LEU A 837 -17.51 4.37 1.62
C LEU A 837 -17.85 4.70 0.15
N TRP A 838 -17.46 5.87 -0.32
CA TRP A 838 -17.82 6.38 -1.65
C TRP A 838 -16.64 7.08 -2.35
N PRO A 839 -15.53 6.37 -2.64
CA PRO A 839 -14.35 6.95 -3.26
C PRO A 839 -14.66 7.63 -4.61
N ASN A 840 -15.57 7.07 -5.40
CA ASN A 840 -15.95 7.60 -6.72
C ASN A 840 -16.79 8.89 -6.65
N ARG A 841 -17.34 9.23 -5.47
CA ARG A 841 -18.22 10.40 -5.29
C ARG A 841 -17.53 11.55 -4.56
N ILE A 842 -16.24 11.46 -4.27
CA ILE A 842 -15.52 12.52 -3.55
C ILE A 842 -15.53 13.87 -4.28
N ASN A 843 -15.40 13.86 -5.61
CA ASN A 843 -15.47 15.09 -6.41
C ASN A 843 -16.86 15.72 -6.30
N THR A 844 -17.92 14.91 -6.36
CA THR A 844 -19.30 15.40 -6.17
C THR A 844 -19.53 15.96 -4.77
N PHE A 845 -18.93 15.36 -3.74
CA PHE A 845 -18.98 15.85 -2.37
C PHE A 845 -18.33 17.23 -2.25
N PHE A 846 -17.08 17.38 -2.70
CA PHE A 846 -16.39 18.66 -2.60
C PHE A 846 -17.03 19.74 -3.48
N SER A 847 -17.55 19.41 -4.67
CA SER A 847 -18.23 20.38 -5.52
C SER A 847 -19.50 20.92 -4.85
N ARG A 848 -20.30 20.03 -4.25
CA ARG A 848 -21.51 20.42 -3.50
C ARG A 848 -21.19 21.19 -2.22
N LEU A 849 -20.01 20.98 -1.64
CA LEU A 849 -19.53 21.72 -0.47
C LEU A 849 -19.17 23.17 -0.86
N THR A 850 -18.60 23.39 -2.04
CA THR A 850 -18.24 24.73 -2.56
C THR A 850 -19.39 25.50 -3.24
N ALA A 851 -20.42 24.80 -3.75
CA ALA A 851 -21.50 25.41 -4.55
C ALA A 851 -22.39 26.40 -3.78
N CYS A 852 -22.38 26.42 -2.45
CA CYS A 852 -23.21 27.31 -1.64
C CYS A 852 -22.46 28.53 -1.08
N THR A 853 -21.16 28.67 -1.36
CA THR A 853 -20.33 29.78 -0.81
C THR A 853 -19.93 30.82 -1.85
N MET A 854 -20.21 30.59 -3.13
CA MET A 854 -20.04 31.59 -4.19
C MET A 854 -21.41 31.94 -4.75
N ASP A 855 -21.75 33.23 -4.74
CA ASP A 855 -22.84 33.81 -5.53
C ASP A 855 -22.54 33.60 -7.02
N ILE A 856 -22.83 32.41 -7.53
CA ILE A 856 -22.95 32.18 -8.96
C ILE A 856 -24.45 32.09 -9.22
N VAL A 857 -24.96 33.14 -9.86
CA VAL A 857 -26.29 33.21 -10.45
C VAL A 857 -26.53 31.92 -11.25
N GLU A 858 -27.44 31.07 -10.79
CA GLU A 858 -27.98 29.96 -11.57
C GLU A 858 -28.74 30.55 -12.76
N THR A 859 -28.07 30.76 -13.89
CA THR A 859 -28.78 30.82 -15.16
C THR A 859 -29.24 29.41 -15.48
N THR A 860 -30.50 29.14 -15.15
CA THR A 860 -31.27 27.99 -15.62
C THR A 860 -31.27 27.98 -17.15
N THR A 861 -30.38 27.21 -17.75
CA THR A 861 -30.56 26.70 -19.11
C THR A 861 -30.58 25.19 -19.03
N THR A 862 -31.79 24.65 -19.13
CA THR A 862 -32.07 23.24 -19.38
C THR A 862 -31.48 22.83 -20.73
N THR A 863 -30.32 22.18 -20.70
CA THR A 863 -29.88 21.29 -21.77
C THR A 863 -29.34 20.00 -21.14
N ASP A 864 -29.97 18.89 -21.51
CA ASP A 864 -29.57 17.52 -21.20
C ASP A 864 -28.18 17.21 -21.77
N SER A 865 -27.16 17.49 -20.97
CA SER A 865 -25.86 16.80 -21.01
C SER A 865 -25.21 17.06 -19.65
N ALA A 866 -25.05 16.01 -18.84
CA ALA A 866 -24.35 16.11 -17.56
C ALA A 866 -23.01 16.86 -17.79
N PRO A 867 -22.73 17.99 -17.11
CA PRO A 867 -21.47 18.70 -17.31
C PRO A 867 -20.32 17.75 -16.95
N PRO A 868 -19.19 17.79 -17.68
CA PRO A 868 -18.03 17.00 -17.31
C PRO A 868 -17.66 17.33 -15.87
N SER A 869 -17.52 16.30 -15.03
CA SER A 869 -17.18 16.48 -13.62
C SER A 869 -15.94 17.37 -13.51
N PRO A 870 -15.96 18.44 -12.70
CA PRO A 870 -14.82 19.34 -12.58
C PRO A 870 -13.56 18.53 -12.17
N PRO A 871 -12.37 18.87 -12.71
CA PRO A 871 -11.16 18.13 -12.40
C PRO A 871 -10.90 18.13 -10.89
N THR A 872 -10.45 16.99 -10.34
CA THR A 872 -10.24 16.77 -8.90
C THR A 872 -9.45 17.89 -8.24
N ASN A 873 -8.38 18.37 -8.91
CA ASN A 873 -7.53 19.45 -8.45
C ASN A 873 -8.28 20.80 -8.34
N THR A 874 -9.23 21.08 -9.24
CA THR A 874 -10.08 22.28 -9.15
C THR A 874 -10.95 22.27 -7.93
N VAL A 875 -11.59 21.14 -7.67
CA VAL A 875 -12.54 21.06 -6.57
C VAL A 875 -11.81 21.12 -5.23
N ILE A 876 -10.66 20.44 -5.11
CA ILE A 876 -9.81 20.52 -3.92
C ILE A 876 -9.31 21.95 -3.70
N PHE A 877 -8.84 22.63 -4.75
CA PHE A 877 -8.37 24.00 -4.67
C PHE A 877 -9.44 24.97 -4.16
N ASN A 878 -10.67 24.84 -4.64
CA ASN A 878 -11.79 25.68 -4.18
C ASN A 878 -12.09 25.47 -2.68
N VAL A 879 -11.99 24.23 -2.19
CA VAL A 879 -12.12 23.94 -0.75
C VAL A 879 -10.95 24.53 0.03
N VAL A 880 -9.71 24.42 -0.48
CA VAL A 880 -8.53 25.01 0.17
C VAL A 880 -8.66 26.53 0.29
N ARG A 881 -9.17 27.24 -0.73
CA ARG A 881 -9.42 28.69 -0.65
C ARG A 881 -10.41 29.08 0.45
N LEU A 882 -11.46 28.28 0.62
CA LEU A 882 -12.41 28.48 1.72
C LEU A 882 -11.74 28.29 3.10
N LEU A 883 -10.83 27.32 3.20
CA LEU A 883 -10.05 27.08 4.42
C LEU A 883 -8.99 28.17 4.66
N GLU A 884 -8.42 28.75 3.60
CA GLU A 884 -7.53 29.90 3.65
C GLU A 884 -8.23 31.13 4.26
N GLU A 885 -9.47 31.44 3.85
CA GLU A 885 -10.26 32.52 4.45
C GLU A 885 -10.41 32.35 5.97
N ILE A 886 -10.73 31.13 6.43
CA ILE A 886 -10.91 30.81 7.85
C ILE A 886 -9.55 30.90 8.59
N MET A 887 -8.47 30.44 7.97
CA MET A 887 -7.13 30.54 8.56
C MET A 887 -6.71 32.00 8.78
N ASN A 888 -6.94 32.86 7.78
CA ASN A 888 -6.60 34.27 7.87
C ASN A 888 -7.43 34.97 8.95
N HIS A 889 -8.71 34.59 9.10
CA HIS A 889 -9.58 35.05 10.18
C HIS A 889 -9.02 34.68 11.57
N TYR A 890 -8.74 33.39 11.82
CA TYR A 890 -8.25 32.91 13.13
C TYR A 890 -6.91 33.45 13.57
N LEU A 891 -6.04 33.80 12.62
CA LEU A 891 -4.71 34.33 12.92
C LEU A 891 -4.67 35.86 12.98
N SER A 892 -5.70 36.56 12.48
CA SER A 892 -5.79 38.03 12.49
C SER A 892 -6.62 38.57 13.66
N ASP A 893 -7.29 37.69 14.40
CA ASP A 893 -8.02 37.98 15.62
C ASP A 893 -7.13 38.50 16.76
N ARG A 894 -7.74 39.26 17.69
CA ARG A 894 -7.04 39.88 18.85
C ARG A 894 -6.24 38.87 19.67
N THR A 895 -6.75 37.65 19.79
CA THR A 895 -6.02 36.49 20.34
C THR A 895 -6.02 35.37 19.31
N PRO A 896 -4.86 35.02 18.74
CA PRO A 896 -4.78 34.04 17.66
C PRO A 896 -5.10 32.62 18.14
N LEU A 897 -5.93 31.90 17.37
CA LEU A 897 -6.39 30.54 17.67
C LEU A 897 -5.42 29.48 17.12
N TYR A 898 -4.23 29.36 17.72
CA TYR A 898 -3.16 28.50 17.19
C TYR A 898 -3.49 27.00 17.16
N LYS A 899 -4.27 26.48 18.11
CA LYS A 899 -4.59 25.05 18.18
C LYS A 899 -5.62 24.66 17.12
N GLU A 900 -6.62 25.49 16.92
CA GLU A 900 -7.64 25.36 15.89
C GLU A 900 -7.00 25.51 14.50
N ALA A 901 -6.14 26.51 14.31
CA ALA A 901 -5.34 26.67 13.10
C ALA A 901 -4.49 25.42 12.82
N ALA A 902 -3.91 24.80 13.84
CA ALA A 902 -3.14 23.58 13.66
C ALA A 902 -4.03 22.43 13.15
N LYS A 903 -5.26 22.28 13.65
CA LYS A 903 -6.22 21.29 13.15
C LYS A 903 -6.68 21.57 11.72
N LEU A 904 -6.92 22.83 11.38
CA LEU A 904 -7.20 23.27 10.01
C LEU A 904 -6.07 22.85 9.07
N MET A 905 -4.80 23.07 9.46
CA MET A 905 -3.65 22.63 8.66
C MET A 905 -3.59 21.12 8.44
N GLN A 906 -4.07 20.29 9.36
CA GLN A 906 -4.19 18.84 9.14
C GLN A 906 -5.20 18.50 8.03
N VAL A 907 -6.31 19.25 7.97
CA VAL A 907 -7.32 19.07 6.92
C VAL A 907 -6.77 19.56 5.57
N VAL A 908 -6.10 20.71 5.53
CA VAL A 908 -5.45 21.21 4.30
C VAL A 908 -4.36 20.24 3.83
N ALA A 909 -3.54 19.70 4.73
CA ALA A 909 -2.55 18.68 4.38
C ALA A 909 -3.21 17.40 3.88
N PHE A 910 -4.31 16.96 4.48
CA PHE A 910 -5.07 15.80 4.00
C PHE A 910 -5.61 16.02 2.57
N LEU A 911 -6.09 17.22 2.26
CA LEU A 911 -6.59 17.60 0.94
C LEU A 911 -5.46 17.72 -0.09
N SER A 912 -4.34 18.36 0.27
CA SER A 912 -3.20 18.57 -0.65
C SER A 912 -2.58 17.26 -1.13
N HIS A 913 -2.49 16.26 -0.25
CA HIS A 913 -2.00 14.92 -0.58
C HIS A 913 -2.87 14.15 -1.60
N ARG A 914 -4.09 14.64 -1.86
CA ARG A 914 -5.05 14.02 -2.80
C ARG A 914 -5.07 14.71 -4.16
N MET A 915 -4.34 15.81 -4.32
CA MET A 915 -4.18 16.42 -5.64
C MET A 915 -3.44 15.46 -6.57
N ASP A 916 -3.94 15.35 -7.79
CA ASP A 916 -3.30 14.58 -8.86
C ASP A 916 -2.04 15.31 -9.32
N ARG A 917 -0.88 14.67 -9.13
CA ARG A 917 0.44 15.23 -9.48
C ARG A 917 0.76 15.15 -10.97
N GLU A 918 0.07 14.32 -11.73
CA GLU A 918 0.29 14.15 -13.18
C GLU A 918 -0.48 15.20 -14.00
N ALA A 919 -1.54 15.78 -13.41
CA ALA A 919 -2.34 16.79 -14.06
C ALA A 919 -1.55 18.08 -14.31
N THR A 920 -1.82 18.72 -15.45
CA THR A 920 -1.14 19.95 -15.89
C THR A 920 -1.38 21.13 -14.93
N ASP A 921 -2.53 21.14 -14.26
CA ASP A 921 -2.95 22.20 -13.34
C ASP A 921 -2.36 22.07 -11.92
N PHE A 922 -1.68 20.96 -11.61
CA PHE A 922 -1.08 20.73 -10.29
C PHE A 922 -0.05 21.79 -9.94
N LYS A 923 0.88 22.10 -10.86
CA LYS A 923 1.97 23.04 -10.59
C LYS A 923 1.49 24.46 -10.29
N GLU A 924 0.48 24.92 -11.01
CA GLU A 924 -0.11 26.25 -10.82
C GLU A 924 -0.80 26.36 -9.46
N ARG A 925 -1.65 25.38 -9.12
CA ARG A 925 -2.41 25.38 -7.86
C ARG A 925 -1.53 25.12 -6.64
N ALA A 926 -0.61 24.18 -6.74
CA ALA A 926 0.38 23.94 -5.70
C ALA A 926 1.29 25.16 -5.52
N GLY A 927 1.64 25.85 -6.62
CA GLY A 927 2.35 27.14 -6.61
C GLY A 927 1.63 28.19 -5.79
N TYR A 928 0.34 28.40 -6.05
CA TYR A 928 -0.48 29.30 -5.23
C TYR A 928 -0.47 28.92 -3.74
N MET A 929 -0.65 27.63 -3.42
CA MET A 929 -0.60 27.17 -2.02
C MET A 929 0.77 27.40 -1.38
N THR A 930 1.87 27.24 -2.12
CA THR A 930 3.21 27.56 -1.62
C THR A 930 3.40 29.05 -1.44
N ASP A 931 2.86 29.90 -2.31
CA ASP A 931 2.98 31.35 -2.18
C ASP A 931 2.18 31.86 -0.97
N TRP A 932 0.96 31.34 -0.77
CA TRP A 932 0.13 31.62 0.41
C TRP A 932 0.84 31.20 1.71
N LEU A 933 1.30 29.94 1.80
CA LEU A 933 2.03 29.46 2.98
C LEU A 933 3.33 30.23 3.18
N GLY A 934 4.04 30.56 2.09
CA GLY A 934 5.28 31.33 2.11
C GLY A 934 5.10 32.75 2.65
N SER A 935 4.05 33.47 2.22
CA SER A 935 3.68 34.77 2.78
C SER A 935 3.40 34.67 4.28
N MET A 936 2.63 33.68 4.71
CA MET A 936 2.33 33.47 6.14
C MET A 936 3.57 33.13 6.97
N ILE A 937 4.51 32.34 6.43
CA ILE A 937 5.77 31.97 7.11
C ILE A 937 6.73 33.17 7.23
N LYS A 938 6.72 34.07 6.24
CA LYS A 938 7.57 35.27 6.20
C LYS A 938 7.04 36.41 7.06
N GLU A 939 5.72 36.64 7.03
CA GLU A 939 5.11 37.85 7.61
C GLU A 939 4.76 37.73 9.10
N ARG A 940 4.60 36.50 9.64
CA ARG A 940 4.07 36.31 11.00
C ARG A 940 5.04 35.56 11.93
N PRO A 941 5.44 36.13 13.09
CA PRO A 941 6.13 35.37 14.13
C PRO A 941 5.13 34.44 14.84
N LEU A 942 5.31 33.12 14.73
CA LEU A 942 4.49 32.14 15.44
C LEU A 942 5.30 31.46 16.55
N ASP A 943 4.82 31.58 17.78
CA ASP A 943 5.45 30.97 18.96
C ASP A 943 4.95 29.54 19.24
N ASP A 944 3.85 29.11 18.61
CA ASP A 944 3.30 27.77 18.79
C ASP A 944 4.03 26.73 17.93
N ILE A 945 4.72 25.79 18.60
CA ILE A 945 5.51 24.73 17.96
C ILE A 945 4.64 23.79 17.11
N SER A 946 3.39 23.55 17.52
CA SER A 946 2.53 22.55 16.88
C SER A 946 1.99 23.03 15.53
N LEU A 947 1.59 24.30 15.45
CA LEU A 947 1.16 24.94 14.20
C LEU A 947 2.34 25.13 13.25
N ALA A 948 3.44 25.71 13.74
CA ALA A 948 4.64 25.97 12.94
C ALA A 948 5.18 24.68 12.29
N LYS A 949 5.23 23.59 13.06
CA LYS A 949 5.64 22.27 12.56
C LYS A 949 4.77 21.81 11.39
N GLN A 950 3.44 21.91 11.51
CA GLN A 950 2.50 21.44 10.49
C GLN A 950 2.50 22.30 9.23
N MET A 951 2.53 23.63 9.38
CA MET A 951 2.61 24.56 8.25
C MET A 951 3.90 24.35 7.47
N LEU A 952 5.04 24.28 8.16
CA LEU A 952 6.33 24.09 7.50
C LEU A 952 6.45 22.68 6.89
N HIS A 953 5.77 21.68 7.45
CA HIS A 953 5.79 20.32 6.91
C HIS A 953 5.12 20.28 5.54
N LEU A 954 3.91 20.85 5.48
CA LEU A 954 3.18 20.97 4.24
C LEU A 954 3.93 21.85 3.23
N TYR A 955 4.49 22.96 3.67
CA TYR A 955 5.26 23.87 2.81
C TYR A 955 6.48 23.18 2.18
N ILE A 956 7.32 22.51 2.98
CA ILE A 956 8.49 21.77 2.48
C ILE A 956 8.06 20.69 1.48
N GLN A 957 6.97 19.97 1.78
CA GLN A 957 6.46 18.93 0.90
C GLN A 957 5.96 19.48 -0.44
N LEU A 958 5.20 20.58 -0.44
CA LEU A 958 4.71 21.21 -1.67
C LEU A 958 5.87 21.80 -2.49
N CYS A 959 6.83 22.46 -1.84
CA CYS A 959 8.06 22.95 -2.51
C CYS A 959 8.82 21.82 -3.20
N ALA A 960 8.93 20.65 -2.55
CA ALA A 960 9.56 19.47 -3.13
C ALA A 960 8.78 18.90 -4.33
N ASP A 961 7.45 18.91 -4.25
CA ASP A 961 6.55 18.44 -5.33
C ASP A 961 6.62 19.37 -6.56
N ILE A 962 6.77 20.70 -6.35
CA ILE A 962 6.95 21.71 -7.42
C ILE A 962 8.40 21.75 -7.95
N GLN A 963 9.34 21.10 -7.25
CA GLN A 963 10.79 21.11 -7.52
C GLN A 963 11.48 22.45 -7.23
N ASN A 964 10.90 23.30 -6.37
CA ASN A 964 11.52 24.55 -5.95
C ASN A 964 12.31 24.36 -4.64
N PHE A 965 13.54 23.83 -4.77
CA PHE A 965 14.41 23.57 -3.63
C PHE A 965 15.05 24.83 -3.04
N THR A 966 15.08 25.94 -3.78
CA THR A 966 15.65 27.21 -3.32
C THR A 966 14.96 27.70 -2.04
N LEU A 967 13.63 27.57 -1.97
CA LEU A 967 12.84 27.91 -0.80
C LEU A 967 13.21 27.06 0.43
N ILE A 968 13.57 25.79 0.23
CA ILE A 968 14.00 24.88 1.29
C ILE A 968 15.41 25.23 1.78
N VAL A 969 16.28 25.69 0.87
CA VAL A 969 17.61 26.21 1.23
C VAL A 969 17.48 27.46 2.10
N TYR A 970 16.56 28.40 1.80
CA TYR A 970 16.32 29.56 2.67
C TYR A 970 15.89 29.14 4.09
N ILE A 971 15.03 28.13 4.23
CA ILE A 971 14.69 27.57 5.54
C ILE A 971 15.94 27.01 6.25
N ALA A 972 16.81 26.30 5.53
CA ALA A 972 18.04 25.74 6.10
C ALA A 972 19.03 26.85 6.54
N GLN A 973 19.12 27.95 5.78
CA GLN A 973 19.91 29.12 6.13
C GLN A 973 19.38 29.80 7.40
N ASP A 974 18.08 30.03 7.50
CA ASP A 974 17.46 30.60 8.71
C ASP A 974 17.71 29.72 9.94
N LEU A 975 17.62 28.39 9.80
CA LEU A 975 17.96 27.46 10.89
C LEU A 975 19.43 27.51 11.27
N HIS A 976 20.32 27.59 10.28
CA HIS A 976 21.75 27.73 10.50
C HIS A 976 22.03 29.02 11.30
N MET A 977 21.50 30.17 10.90
CA MET A 977 21.72 31.43 11.62
C MET A 977 21.25 31.35 13.08
N ILE A 978 20.13 30.68 13.36
CA ILE A 978 19.58 30.57 14.73
C ILE A 978 20.39 29.60 15.60
N HIS A 979 20.92 28.51 15.04
CA HIS A 979 21.81 27.60 15.77
C HIS A 979 23.22 28.18 15.96
N GLY A 980 23.63 29.12 15.10
CA GLY A 980 24.96 29.75 15.11
C GLY A 980 25.93 29.07 14.14
N ASP A 981 26.96 29.82 13.71
CA ASP A 981 27.98 29.37 12.75
C ASP A 981 29.22 28.81 13.49
N ILE A 982 29.75 27.71 12.97
CA ILE A 982 30.94 26.99 13.44
C ILE A 982 32.23 27.81 13.26
N ASP A 983 32.32 28.66 12.24
CA ASP A 983 33.56 29.37 11.86
C ASP A 983 33.78 30.71 12.60
N HIS A 984 33.18 30.94 13.78
CA HIS A 984 33.34 32.20 14.54
C HIS A 984 34.77 32.40 15.08
N ASP A 985 35.65 32.94 14.25
CA ASP A 985 36.83 33.70 14.67
C ASP A 985 37.09 34.89 13.71
N GLN A 986 36.95 36.10 14.27
CA GLN A 986 37.42 37.43 13.82
C GLN A 986 36.67 38.16 12.67
N ASN A 987 36.00 39.25 13.05
CA ASN A 987 35.75 40.48 12.28
C ASN A 987 35.07 40.35 10.91
N ILE A 988 33.76 40.11 10.91
CA ILE A 988 32.88 40.56 9.82
C ILE A 988 31.76 41.37 10.47
N GLU A 989 31.68 42.65 10.11
CA GLU A 989 30.55 43.53 10.41
C GLU A 989 29.26 42.79 10.06
N GLU A 990 28.26 42.80 10.96
CA GLU A 990 26.94 42.22 10.72
C GLU A 990 26.42 42.68 9.35
N ASP A 991 26.39 41.76 8.38
CA ASP A 991 25.94 42.04 7.03
C ASP A 991 24.45 42.47 7.13
N PRO A 992 24.06 43.72 6.80
CA PRO A 992 22.70 44.25 7.03
C PRO A 992 21.61 43.52 6.22
N SER A 993 21.99 42.58 5.37
CA SER A 993 21.14 41.75 4.53
C SER A 993 20.81 40.37 5.13
N ALA A 994 21.45 39.98 6.24
CA ALA A 994 21.22 38.71 6.93
C ALA A 994 20.13 38.82 8.02
N GLN A 995 18.93 39.28 7.65
CA GLN A 995 17.75 39.11 8.50
C GLN A 995 17.11 37.75 8.23
N VAL A 996 16.72 37.03 9.29
CA VAL A 996 15.92 35.79 9.18
C VAL A 996 14.73 36.08 8.27
N GLN A 997 14.67 35.44 7.11
CA GLN A 997 13.63 35.73 6.10
C GLN A 997 12.27 35.15 6.52
N ASN A 998 12.29 34.02 7.22
CA ASN A 998 11.10 33.34 7.72
C ASN A 998 10.91 33.62 9.21
N MET A 999 10.11 34.64 9.52
CA MET A 999 9.85 35.11 10.88
C MET A 999 9.21 34.03 11.80
N MET A 1000 8.63 32.97 11.22
CA MET A 1000 8.11 31.79 11.93
C MET A 1000 9.20 30.90 12.56
N ILE A 1001 10.44 30.96 12.07
CA ILE A 1001 11.56 30.17 12.60
C ILE A 1001 12.22 31.00 13.71
N ASN A 1002 11.92 30.64 14.96
CA ASN A 1002 12.44 31.31 16.16
C ASN A 1002 13.12 30.29 17.09
N ILE A 1003 13.75 30.75 18.17
CA ILE A 1003 14.45 29.90 19.13
C ILE A 1003 13.55 28.79 19.70
N LYS A 1004 12.24 29.02 19.81
CA LYS A 1004 11.26 28.04 20.33
C LYS A 1004 10.87 26.98 19.30
N THR A 1005 10.74 27.36 18.03
CA THR A 1005 10.30 26.47 16.93
C THR A 1005 11.44 25.75 16.22
N CYS A 1006 12.66 26.32 16.27
CA CYS A 1006 13.86 25.86 15.55
C CYS A 1006 14.15 24.36 15.75
N SER A 1007 14.17 23.88 17.00
CA SER A 1007 14.46 22.47 17.31
C SER A 1007 13.48 21.48 16.63
N ALA A 1008 12.18 21.78 16.63
CA ALA A 1008 11.18 20.91 16.00
C ALA A 1008 11.30 20.91 14.47
N ILE A 1009 11.62 22.08 13.91
CA ILE A 1009 11.80 22.29 12.46
C ILE A 1009 13.08 21.61 11.96
N THR A 1010 14.20 21.69 12.69
CA THR A 1010 15.45 21.02 12.32
C THR A 1010 15.26 19.51 12.19
N LEU A 1011 14.58 18.87 13.14
CA LEU A 1011 14.27 17.42 13.05
C LEU A 1011 13.40 17.10 11.84
N GLN A 1012 12.43 17.96 11.53
CA GLN A 1012 11.54 17.75 10.40
C GLN A 1012 12.26 17.86 9.06
N LEU A 1013 13.17 18.83 8.92
CA LEU A 1013 13.98 18.98 7.71
C LEU A 1013 14.97 17.80 7.56
N LEU A 1014 15.59 17.33 8.65
CA LEU A 1014 16.42 16.12 8.64
C LEU A 1014 15.62 14.86 8.24
N MET A 1015 14.39 14.70 8.72
CA MET A 1015 13.49 13.61 8.31
C MET A 1015 13.11 13.70 6.82
N PHE A 1016 12.89 14.91 6.31
CA PHE A 1016 12.62 15.13 4.89
C PHE A 1016 13.85 14.79 4.03
N MET A 1017 15.05 15.17 4.45
CA MET A 1017 16.30 14.79 3.77
C MET A 1017 16.47 13.27 3.73
N ASP A 1018 16.13 12.57 4.81
CA ASP A 1018 16.13 11.11 4.87
C ASP A 1018 15.21 10.47 3.81
N GLN A 1019 14.03 11.07 3.55
CA GLN A 1019 13.11 10.60 2.49
C GLN A 1019 13.66 10.90 1.09
N LEU A 1020 14.21 12.10 0.87
CA LEU A 1020 14.84 12.46 -0.40
C LEU A 1020 16.00 11.52 -0.75
N PHE A 1021 16.77 11.06 0.24
CA PHE A 1021 17.82 10.07 0.04
C PHE A 1021 17.27 8.76 -0.54
N ASP A 1022 16.20 8.20 0.04
CA ASP A 1022 15.61 6.93 -0.40
C ASP A 1022 15.11 7.04 -1.85
N ASP A 1023 14.52 8.18 -2.20
CA ASP A 1023 14.07 8.47 -3.56
C ASP A 1023 15.27 8.60 -4.52
N MET A 1024 16.32 9.33 -4.15
CA MET A 1024 17.53 9.50 -4.97
C MET A 1024 18.27 8.17 -5.22
N MET A 1025 18.39 7.32 -4.20
CA MET A 1025 18.97 5.99 -4.35
C MET A 1025 18.16 5.10 -5.29
N TRP A 1026 16.83 5.17 -5.20
CA TRP A 1026 15.94 4.47 -6.14
C TRP A 1026 16.13 5.00 -7.58
N CYS A 1027 16.24 6.32 -7.78
CA CYS A 1027 16.50 6.94 -9.08
C CYS A 1027 17.81 6.44 -9.71
N ILE A 1028 18.90 6.39 -8.95
CA ILE A 1028 20.20 5.90 -9.43
C ILE A 1028 20.12 4.43 -9.81
N GLY A 1029 19.39 3.62 -9.03
CA GLY A 1029 19.10 2.23 -9.36
C GLY A 1029 18.38 2.09 -10.71
N ARG A 1030 17.39 2.95 -10.97
CA ARG A 1030 16.66 3.00 -12.25
C ARG A 1030 17.56 3.45 -13.41
N LEU A 1031 18.35 4.50 -13.22
CA LEU A 1031 19.31 5.00 -14.22
C LEU A 1031 20.25 3.87 -14.69
N LYS A 1032 20.77 3.07 -13.75
CA LYS A 1032 21.62 1.91 -14.07
C LYS A 1032 20.92 0.89 -14.96
N ILE A 1033 19.64 0.61 -14.71
CA ILE A 1033 18.84 -0.34 -15.49
C ILE A 1033 18.55 0.21 -16.89
N THR A 1034 18.10 1.46 -16.99
CA THR A 1034 17.79 2.11 -18.27
C THR A 1034 19.03 2.15 -19.16
N ALA A 1035 20.18 2.58 -18.61
CA ALA A 1035 21.44 2.64 -19.34
C ALA A 1035 21.90 1.27 -19.87
N SER A 1036 21.65 0.19 -19.12
CA SER A 1036 21.98 -1.16 -19.57
C SER A 1036 21.07 -1.70 -20.67
N THR A 1037 19.86 -1.14 -20.81
CA THR A 1037 18.80 -1.64 -21.71
C THR A 1037 18.78 -0.90 -23.04
N THR A 1038 18.75 0.44 -23.00
CA THR A 1038 18.63 1.29 -24.20
C THR A 1038 19.98 1.72 -24.78
N GLY A 1039 21.08 1.40 -24.09
CA GLY A 1039 22.38 2.02 -24.34
C GLY A 1039 22.43 3.48 -23.86
N PHE A 1040 23.57 4.15 -24.06
CA PHE A 1040 23.78 5.55 -23.66
C PHE A 1040 23.14 6.54 -24.64
N THR A 1041 21.81 6.60 -24.64
CA THR A 1041 21.02 7.56 -25.43
C THR A 1041 20.95 8.94 -24.76
N ASP A 1042 20.58 9.98 -25.50
CA ASP A 1042 20.45 11.35 -24.95
C ASP A 1042 19.44 11.46 -23.80
N LEU A 1043 18.36 10.66 -23.83
CA LEU A 1043 17.41 10.55 -22.73
C LEU A 1043 18.07 10.09 -21.40
N VAL A 1044 19.08 9.22 -21.47
CA VAL A 1044 19.81 8.73 -20.27
C VAL A 1044 20.71 9.84 -19.73
N ARG A 1045 21.27 10.69 -20.61
CA ARG A 1045 22.05 11.87 -20.22
C ARG A 1045 21.17 12.93 -19.56
N GLU A 1046 19.98 13.21 -20.11
CA GLU A 1046 19.01 14.13 -19.51
C GLU A 1046 18.54 13.65 -18.13
N PHE A 1047 18.30 12.35 -17.98
CA PHE A 1047 17.93 11.77 -16.68
C PHE A 1047 19.07 11.92 -15.66
N GLU A 1048 20.30 11.67 -16.08
CA GLU A 1048 21.48 11.85 -15.24
C GLU A 1048 21.68 13.31 -14.81
N THR A 1049 21.58 14.27 -15.73
CA THR A 1049 21.65 15.70 -15.42
C THR A 1049 20.57 16.11 -14.42
N SER A 1050 19.35 15.59 -14.55
CA SER A 1050 18.26 15.84 -13.60
C SER A 1050 18.58 15.30 -12.19
N ILE A 1051 19.18 14.11 -12.10
CA ILE A 1051 19.67 13.54 -10.83
C ILE A 1051 20.79 14.40 -10.23
N CYS A 1052 21.73 14.88 -11.05
CA CYS A 1052 22.81 15.76 -10.60
C CYS A 1052 22.26 17.08 -10.02
N HIS A 1053 21.33 17.75 -10.70
CA HIS A 1053 20.69 18.97 -10.21
C HIS A 1053 19.98 18.77 -8.87
N ARG A 1054 19.18 17.71 -8.74
CA ARG A 1054 18.48 17.40 -7.49
C ARG A 1054 19.44 17.03 -6.35
N MET A 1055 20.53 16.34 -6.67
CA MET A 1055 21.59 16.08 -5.71
C MET A 1055 22.30 17.35 -5.28
N MET A 1056 22.59 18.28 -6.21
CA MET A 1056 23.19 19.58 -5.85
C MET A 1056 22.29 20.35 -4.87
N SER A 1057 20.98 20.42 -5.10
CA SER A 1057 20.04 21.01 -4.15
C SER A 1057 20.08 20.33 -2.77
N TYR A 1058 20.14 19.00 -2.74
CA TYR A 1058 20.27 18.23 -1.50
C TYR A 1058 21.61 18.51 -0.78
N LEU A 1059 22.72 18.64 -1.51
CA LEU A 1059 24.02 19.01 -0.96
C LEU A 1059 24.00 20.46 -0.43
N SER A 1060 23.33 21.40 -1.10
CA SER A 1060 23.17 22.77 -0.61
C SER A 1060 22.46 22.83 0.74
N ILE A 1061 21.36 22.09 0.91
CA ILE A 1061 20.66 21.99 2.21
C ILE A 1061 21.58 21.37 3.28
N THR A 1062 22.30 20.30 2.92
CA THR A 1062 23.22 19.62 3.84
C THR A 1062 24.40 20.51 4.25
N SER A 1063 24.92 21.32 3.32
CA SER A 1063 26.02 22.27 3.53
C SER A 1063 25.68 23.30 4.61
N GLU A 1064 24.46 23.84 4.62
CA GLU A 1064 24.03 24.77 5.66
C GLU A 1064 23.97 24.10 7.04
N PHE A 1065 23.51 22.86 7.13
CA PHE A 1065 23.54 22.14 8.41
C PHE A 1065 24.96 21.81 8.88
N THR A 1066 25.92 21.58 7.98
CA THR A 1066 27.32 21.34 8.38
C THR A 1066 28.05 22.58 8.87
N LYS A 1067 27.51 23.78 8.61
CA LYS A 1067 28.02 25.05 9.18
C LYS A 1067 27.37 25.36 10.54
N ALA A 1068 26.18 24.81 10.79
CA ALA A 1068 25.42 25.09 12.00
C ALA A 1068 25.96 24.37 13.24
N VAL A 1069 25.95 25.04 14.39
CA VAL A 1069 26.28 24.45 15.70
C VAL A 1069 25.13 23.56 16.19
N LEU A 1070 25.09 22.32 15.71
CA LEU A 1070 24.03 21.35 16.07
C LEU A 1070 24.45 20.45 17.24
N MET A 1071 23.51 20.24 18.18
CA MET A 1071 23.77 19.51 19.43
C MET A 1071 22.79 18.35 19.70
N GLY A 1072 23.29 17.31 20.37
CA GLY A 1072 22.50 16.16 20.82
C GLY A 1072 21.80 15.41 19.67
N GLN A 1073 20.46 15.35 19.71
CA GLN A 1073 19.66 14.63 18.71
C GLN A 1073 19.77 15.21 17.29
N HIS A 1074 20.05 16.51 17.16
CA HIS A 1074 20.19 17.18 15.86
C HIS A 1074 21.52 16.81 15.19
N ALA A 1075 22.60 16.75 15.97
CA ALA A 1075 23.92 16.29 15.53
C ALA A 1075 23.88 14.81 15.08
N GLU A 1076 23.25 13.93 15.88
CA GLU A 1076 23.06 12.53 15.50
C GLU A 1076 22.27 12.39 14.19
N GLY A 1077 21.24 13.22 14.01
CA GLY A 1077 20.46 13.30 12.78
C GLY A 1077 21.32 13.72 11.59
N LEU A 1078 22.10 14.79 11.71
CA LEU A 1078 23.02 15.26 10.67
C LEU A 1078 24.05 14.18 10.27
N ILE A 1079 24.67 13.49 11.24
CA ILE A 1079 25.64 12.42 10.96
C ILE A 1079 24.98 11.29 10.15
N ARG A 1080 23.73 10.92 10.45
CA ARG A 1080 22.98 9.92 9.67
C ARG A 1080 22.69 10.40 8.25
N THR A 1081 22.30 11.66 8.11
CA THR A 1081 22.09 12.30 6.80
C THR A 1081 23.38 12.29 5.99
N LEU A 1082 24.53 12.66 6.58
CA LEU A 1082 25.84 12.64 5.92
C LEU A 1082 26.27 11.24 5.49
N ILE A 1083 26.11 10.22 6.35
CA ILE A 1083 26.38 8.81 6.00
C ILE A 1083 25.59 8.43 4.73
N LYS A 1084 24.33 8.83 4.66
CA LYS A 1084 23.45 8.58 3.53
C LYS A 1084 23.89 9.38 2.29
N THR A 1085 24.27 10.65 2.45
CA THR A 1085 24.80 11.50 1.37
C THR A 1085 25.98 10.83 0.65
N TYR A 1086 27.01 10.40 1.40
CA TYR A 1086 28.19 9.75 0.81
C TYR A 1086 27.87 8.39 0.18
N LYS A 1087 26.89 7.65 0.69
CA LYS A 1087 26.38 6.42 0.04
C LYS A 1087 25.79 6.70 -1.34
N THR A 1088 24.96 7.73 -1.45
CA THR A 1088 24.32 8.09 -2.72
C THR A 1088 25.34 8.60 -3.73
N LEU A 1089 26.28 9.44 -3.29
CA LEU A 1089 27.39 9.90 -4.12
C LEU A 1089 28.24 8.71 -4.58
N THR A 1090 28.54 7.75 -3.71
CA THR A 1090 29.26 6.52 -4.06
C THR A 1090 28.49 5.69 -5.09
N ALA A 1091 27.18 5.55 -4.95
CA ALA A 1091 26.34 4.83 -5.91
C ALA A 1091 26.37 5.50 -7.30
N LEU A 1092 26.31 6.83 -7.35
CA LEU A 1092 26.39 7.60 -8.60
C LEU A 1092 27.77 7.48 -9.26
N THR A 1093 28.86 7.56 -8.47
CA THR A 1093 30.23 7.36 -8.95
C THR A 1093 30.44 5.93 -9.49
N LYS A 1094 29.89 4.91 -8.82
CA LYS A 1094 29.90 3.52 -9.29
C LYS A 1094 29.16 3.36 -10.63
N TYR A 1095 28.03 4.04 -10.81
CA TYR A 1095 27.31 4.07 -12.08
C TYR A 1095 28.16 4.70 -13.19
N LYS A 1096 28.79 5.86 -12.94
CA LYS A 1096 29.67 6.51 -13.90
C LYS A 1096 30.88 5.68 -14.30
N LEU A 1097 31.43 4.91 -13.37
CA LEU A 1097 32.51 3.97 -13.64
C LEU A 1097 32.10 2.82 -14.59
N MET A 1098 30.81 2.45 -14.58
CA MET A 1098 30.23 1.37 -15.39
C MET A 1098 29.73 1.86 -16.77
N SER A 1099 29.34 3.13 -16.88
CA SER A 1099 28.76 3.74 -18.09
C SER A 1099 29.84 4.06 -19.13
N GLU A 1100 30.39 5.27 -19.10
CA GLU A 1100 31.53 5.71 -19.90
C GLU A 1100 32.42 6.61 -19.04
N PRO A 1101 33.56 6.12 -18.53
CA PRO A 1101 34.39 6.92 -17.62
C PRO A 1101 35.00 8.16 -18.30
N LYS A 1102 35.08 8.21 -19.64
CA LYS A 1102 35.69 9.32 -20.39
C LYS A 1102 34.77 10.52 -20.61
N GLN A 1103 33.44 10.34 -20.57
CA GLN A 1103 32.46 11.42 -20.75
C GLN A 1103 31.85 11.81 -19.40
N ILE A 1104 32.50 12.76 -18.72
CA ILE A 1104 31.99 13.36 -17.48
C ILE A 1104 31.38 14.71 -17.81
N SER A 1105 30.07 14.85 -17.52
CA SER A 1105 29.31 16.11 -17.62
C SER A 1105 29.84 17.15 -16.63
N ASP A 1106 29.77 18.42 -17.01
CA ASP A 1106 30.16 19.55 -16.15
C ASP A 1106 29.25 19.66 -14.90
N ASP A 1107 27.98 19.22 -15.01
CA ASP A 1107 27.06 19.12 -13.86
C ASP A 1107 27.58 18.13 -12.80
N PHE A 1108 28.17 17.01 -13.25
CA PHE A 1108 28.74 16.01 -12.34
C PHE A 1108 30.02 16.53 -11.69
N ILE A 1109 30.84 17.29 -12.42
CA ILE A 1109 32.04 17.92 -11.85
C ILE A 1109 31.64 18.94 -10.78
N SER A 1110 30.62 19.76 -11.07
CA SER A 1110 30.07 20.75 -10.14
C SER A 1110 29.51 20.09 -8.87
N LEU A 1111 28.86 18.93 -9.02
CA LEU A 1111 28.40 18.11 -7.89
C LEU A 1111 29.56 17.61 -7.02
N ILE A 1112 30.63 17.08 -7.63
CA ILE A 1112 31.80 16.61 -6.89
C ILE A 1112 32.50 17.77 -6.19
N MET A 1113 32.62 18.92 -6.85
CA MET A 1113 33.18 20.13 -6.26
C MET A 1113 32.40 20.54 -5.00
N MET A 1114 31.06 20.64 -5.09
CA MET A 1114 30.20 20.96 -3.94
C MET A 1114 30.33 19.93 -2.81
N SER A 1115 30.47 18.63 -3.14
CA SER A 1115 30.66 17.59 -2.13
C SER A 1115 31.99 17.74 -1.38
N GLY A 1116 33.07 18.10 -2.07
CA GLY A 1116 34.40 18.25 -1.48
C GLY A 1116 34.56 19.55 -0.70
N THR A 1117 34.44 20.70 -1.39
CA THR A 1117 34.69 22.02 -0.79
C THR A 1117 33.53 22.51 0.08
N GLY A 1118 32.30 22.14 -0.27
CA GLY A 1118 31.10 22.59 0.42
C GLY A 1118 30.77 21.79 1.68
N ILE A 1119 31.01 20.47 1.65
CA ILE A 1119 30.56 19.54 2.70
C ILE A 1119 31.74 18.87 3.41
N THR A 1120 32.63 18.15 2.71
CA THR A 1120 33.69 17.35 3.36
C THR A 1120 34.57 18.18 4.29
N ASP A 1121 35.01 19.36 3.85
CA ASP A 1121 35.83 20.27 4.65
C ASP A 1121 35.12 20.69 5.95
N LYS A 1122 33.86 21.11 5.84
CA LYS A 1122 33.04 21.60 6.96
C LYS A 1122 32.57 20.50 7.88
N MET A 1123 32.29 19.32 7.33
CA MET A 1123 31.98 18.12 8.10
C MET A 1123 33.11 17.80 9.09
N TYR A 1124 34.38 17.89 8.67
CA TYR A 1124 35.50 17.65 9.56
C TYR A 1124 35.58 18.71 10.66
N GLN A 1125 35.33 20.00 10.35
CA GLN A 1125 35.25 21.06 11.36
C GLN A 1125 34.12 20.80 12.37
N PHE A 1126 32.93 20.45 11.88
CA PHE A 1126 31.78 20.05 12.71
C PHE A 1126 32.12 18.86 13.61
N LEU A 1127 32.76 17.80 13.09
CA LEU A 1127 33.14 16.63 13.88
C LEU A 1127 34.18 16.95 14.97
N ILE A 1128 35.07 17.92 14.74
CA ILE A 1128 36.04 18.38 15.73
C ILE A 1128 35.32 19.06 16.90
N ILE A 1129 34.40 19.99 16.63
CA ILE A 1129 33.63 20.70 17.66
C ILE A 1129 32.74 19.71 18.43
N TYR A 1130 32.03 18.84 17.70
CA TYR A 1130 31.23 17.76 18.26
C TYR A 1130 32.06 16.88 19.21
N GLY A 1131 33.31 16.55 18.83
CA GLY A 1131 34.24 15.77 19.66
C GLY A 1131 34.79 16.50 20.90
N GLN A 1132 35.01 17.82 20.82
CA GLN A 1132 35.54 18.63 21.94
C GLN A 1132 34.54 18.77 23.10
N GLU A 1133 33.25 18.90 22.81
CA GLU A 1133 32.22 19.01 23.85
C GLU A 1133 31.91 17.70 24.58
N HIS A 1134 32.26 16.55 23.98
CA HIS A 1134 32.24 15.25 24.67
C HIS A 1134 33.31 15.17 25.77
N HIS A 1135 34.45 15.85 25.63
CA HIS A 1135 35.49 15.85 26.65
C HIS A 1135 35.13 16.75 27.85
N THR A 1136 34.54 17.92 27.63
CA THR A 1136 34.15 18.87 28.70
C THR A 1136 33.00 18.38 29.58
N THR A 1137 32.07 17.59 29.03
CA THR A 1137 31.00 16.96 29.81
C THR A 1137 31.47 15.75 30.63
N THR A 1138 32.66 15.21 30.36
CA THR A 1138 33.23 14.08 31.10
C THR A 1138 34.15 14.50 32.25
N THR A 1139 34.75 15.70 32.17
CA THR A 1139 35.75 16.20 33.16
C THR A 1139 35.19 17.07 34.29
N THR A 1140 33.89 17.42 34.30
CA THR A 1140 33.30 18.32 35.32
C THR A 1140 32.61 17.60 36.51
N ASN A 1141 32.68 16.27 36.60
CA ASN A 1141 32.19 15.53 37.78
C ASN A 1141 33.35 15.02 38.65
N GLU A 1142 33.99 15.92 39.40
CA GLU A 1142 34.76 15.50 40.57
C GLU A 1142 33.85 14.83 41.61
N PRO A 1143 34.26 13.70 42.22
CA PRO A 1143 33.45 13.01 43.21
C PRO A 1143 33.50 13.79 44.53
N LYS A 1144 32.52 14.66 44.77
CA LYS A 1144 32.28 15.18 46.13
C LYS A 1144 31.83 14.04 47.03
N LYS A 1145 32.76 13.59 47.89
CA LYS A 1145 32.49 12.75 49.07
C LYS A 1145 31.32 13.36 49.85
N LYS A 1146 30.17 12.67 49.88
CA LYS A 1146 29.21 12.80 50.99
C LYS A 1146 28.70 11.41 51.39
N THR A 1147 28.85 11.21 52.69
CA THR A 1147 28.44 10.10 53.54
C THR A 1147 26.94 9.82 53.51
N GLY A 1148 26.60 8.53 53.51
CA GLY A 1148 25.40 7.89 54.09
C GLY A 1148 24.03 8.54 53.91
N SER A 1149 23.17 7.94 53.08
CA SER A 1149 21.73 7.72 53.36
C SER A 1149 21.03 7.09 52.15
N THR A 1150 20.37 5.96 52.38
CA THR A 1150 19.55 5.17 51.46
C THR A 1150 18.29 5.90 51.01
N THR A 1151 18.14 6.15 49.71
CA THR A 1151 16.82 6.29 49.04
C THR A 1151 16.98 6.11 47.53
N THR A 1152 16.39 5.04 46.99
CA THR A 1152 16.33 4.73 45.56
C THR A 1152 15.39 5.70 44.84
N GLY A 1153 15.96 6.74 44.22
CA GLY A 1153 15.27 7.74 43.40
C GLY A 1153 15.76 7.81 41.95
N PRO A 1154 15.26 8.75 41.11
CA PRO A 1154 15.21 8.72 39.63
C PRO A 1154 16.56 8.82 38.88
N ASN A 1155 17.68 8.68 39.58
CA ASN A 1155 19.03 8.92 39.04
C ASN A 1155 19.62 7.71 38.28
N SER A 1156 19.13 6.48 38.49
CA SER A 1156 19.59 5.31 37.73
C SER A 1156 19.17 5.36 36.26
N ARG A 1157 18.00 5.93 35.95
CA ARG A 1157 17.48 6.05 34.58
C ARG A 1157 18.27 7.05 33.73
N LYS A 1158 18.73 8.17 34.33
CA LYS A 1158 19.58 9.16 33.65
C LYS A 1158 20.97 8.59 33.31
N GLN A 1159 21.59 7.82 34.22
CA GLN A 1159 22.86 7.14 33.97
C GLN A 1159 22.77 6.06 32.87
N MET A 1160 21.66 5.31 32.81
CA MET A 1160 21.48 4.28 31.77
C MET A 1160 21.26 4.88 30.37
N VAL A 1161 20.54 6.01 30.29
CA VAL A 1161 20.32 6.76 29.03
C VAL A 1161 21.62 7.40 28.53
N GLN A 1162 22.45 7.95 29.42
CA GLN A 1162 23.77 8.49 29.05
C GLN A 1162 24.72 7.39 28.54
N LYS A 1163 24.80 6.23 29.21
CA LYS A 1163 25.61 5.10 28.72
C LYS A 1163 25.14 4.59 27.34
N ALA A 1164 23.84 4.53 27.10
CA ALA A 1164 23.29 4.09 25.80
C ALA A 1164 23.52 5.11 24.67
N LYS A 1165 23.57 6.41 25.00
CA LYS A 1165 23.87 7.50 24.07
C LYS A 1165 25.33 7.45 23.61
N VAL A 1166 26.27 7.37 24.55
CA VAL A 1166 27.72 7.23 24.30
C VAL A 1166 28.05 5.96 23.49
N LEU A 1167 27.37 4.84 23.74
CA LEU A 1167 27.59 3.58 22.99
C LEU A 1167 27.02 3.60 21.55
N ARG A 1168 26.08 4.50 21.24
CA ARG A 1168 25.54 4.70 19.88
C ARG A 1168 26.36 5.71 19.10
N GLU A 1169 26.78 6.79 19.74
CA GLU A 1169 27.62 7.85 19.16
C GLU A 1169 29.00 7.31 18.74
N SER A 1170 29.61 6.43 19.55
CA SER A 1170 30.85 5.70 19.22
C SER A 1170 30.76 4.78 17.99
N LYS A 1171 29.57 4.49 17.46
CA LYS A 1171 29.37 3.68 16.23
C LYS A 1171 29.09 4.51 14.97
N LEU A 1172 28.59 5.75 15.12
CA LEU A 1172 28.14 6.55 13.97
C LEU A 1172 29.29 7.28 13.28
N VAL A 1173 30.20 7.89 14.03
CA VAL A 1173 31.35 8.63 13.45
C VAL A 1173 32.28 7.70 12.67
N PRO A 1174 32.71 6.52 13.17
CA PRO A 1174 33.53 5.60 12.38
C PRO A 1174 32.84 5.13 11.09
N LYS A 1175 31.51 4.98 11.14
CA LYS A 1175 30.71 4.61 9.97
C LYS A 1175 30.67 5.75 8.94
N LEU A 1176 30.55 7.00 9.37
CA LEU A 1176 30.64 8.16 8.48
C LEU A 1176 31.99 8.22 7.78
N ILE A 1177 33.08 8.12 8.54
CA ILE A 1177 34.45 8.12 7.98
C ILE A 1177 34.64 6.99 6.97
N TYR A 1178 34.17 5.77 7.27
CA TYR A 1178 34.23 4.65 6.35
C TYR A 1178 33.54 4.94 5.00
N GLU A 1179 32.35 5.55 5.02
CA GLU A 1179 31.62 5.87 3.78
C GLU A 1179 32.30 7.00 2.98
N VAL A 1180 32.94 7.96 3.65
CA VAL A 1180 33.78 8.99 3.00
C VAL A 1180 34.98 8.35 2.33
N GLU A 1181 35.70 7.46 3.02
CA GLU A 1181 36.83 6.71 2.46
C GLU A 1181 36.41 5.80 1.29
N GLU A 1182 35.23 5.18 1.37
CA GLU A 1182 34.67 4.39 0.26
C GLU A 1182 34.37 5.29 -0.95
N PHE A 1183 33.76 6.45 -0.73
CA PHE A 1183 33.50 7.44 -1.79
C PHE A 1183 34.79 7.91 -2.46
N GLU A 1184 35.79 8.36 -1.69
CA GLU A 1184 37.10 8.78 -2.19
C GLU A 1184 37.78 7.68 -3.01
N ARG A 1185 37.72 6.42 -2.54
CA ARG A 1185 38.29 5.26 -3.25
C ARG A 1185 37.70 5.10 -4.65
N TYR A 1186 36.38 5.22 -4.80
CA TYR A 1186 35.73 5.12 -6.11
C TYR A 1186 35.96 6.37 -6.97
N LEU A 1187 36.09 7.55 -6.37
CA LEU A 1187 36.44 8.78 -7.09
C LEU A 1187 37.86 8.70 -7.67
N ILE A 1188 38.84 8.17 -6.93
CA ILE A 1188 40.20 7.91 -7.42
C ILE A 1188 40.18 6.97 -8.62
N GLN A 1189 39.37 5.91 -8.57
CA GLN A 1189 39.22 4.98 -9.71
C GLN A 1189 38.61 5.68 -10.93
N LEU A 1190 37.64 6.57 -10.72
CA LEU A 1190 37.03 7.34 -11.79
C LEU A 1190 38.03 8.32 -12.41
N THR A 1191 38.75 9.11 -11.61
CA THR A 1191 39.81 10.03 -12.06
C THR A 1191 40.85 9.33 -12.93
N ARG A 1192 41.32 8.15 -12.52
CA ARG A 1192 42.30 7.36 -13.29
C ARG A 1192 41.75 6.86 -14.63
N LYS A 1193 40.45 6.58 -14.72
CA LYS A 1193 39.82 6.07 -15.95
C LYS A 1193 39.28 7.19 -16.85
N SER A 1194 39.00 8.36 -16.30
CA SER A 1194 38.42 9.51 -17.01
C SER A 1194 39.46 10.49 -17.55
N ASN A 1195 40.69 10.46 -17.02
CA ASN A 1195 41.74 11.47 -17.25
C ASN A 1195 41.33 12.90 -16.84
N LYS A 1196 40.24 13.09 -16.10
CA LYS A 1196 39.88 14.38 -15.46
C LYS A 1196 40.25 14.29 -13.98
N ASP A 1197 41.03 15.24 -13.48
CA ASP A 1197 41.41 15.26 -12.07
C ASP A 1197 40.26 15.73 -11.17
N LEU A 1198 39.43 14.79 -10.72
CA LEU A 1198 38.33 15.07 -9.78
C LEU A 1198 38.81 15.14 -8.32
N MET A 1199 40.04 14.68 -8.03
CA MET A 1199 40.58 14.71 -6.66
C MET A 1199 41.06 16.10 -6.26
N GLN A 1200 41.28 17.01 -7.20
CA GLN A 1200 41.64 18.41 -6.91
C GLN A 1200 40.62 19.13 -6.01
N TYR A 1201 39.36 18.70 -6.05
CA TYR A 1201 38.29 19.28 -5.25
C TYR A 1201 38.12 18.63 -3.86
N MET A 1202 38.87 17.56 -3.58
CA MET A 1202 38.81 16.84 -2.31
C MET A 1202 40.13 17.04 -1.56
N LYS A 1203 40.09 17.70 -0.40
CA LYS A 1203 41.26 17.73 0.48
C LYS A 1203 41.51 16.30 0.99
N ARG A 1204 42.77 15.87 0.93
CA ARG A 1204 43.18 14.55 1.45
C ARG A 1204 42.79 14.48 2.93
N SER A 1205 41.98 13.49 3.28
CA SER A 1205 41.53 13.20 4.64
C SER A 1205 42.71 13.18 5.63
N THR A 1206 42.85 14.24 6.43
CA THR A 1206 43.81 14.33 7.56
C THR A 1206 43.22 13.72 8.84
N SER A 1207 42.38 12.69 8.70
CA SER A 1207 41.72 12.00 9.83
C SER A 1207 42.68 11.16 10.69
N ARG A 1208 43.97 11.13 10.33
CA ARG A 1208 45.05 10.46 11.07
C ARG A 1208 46.14 11.43 11.56
N ASP A 1209 45.97 12.73 11.40
CA ASP A 1209 46.91 13.69 12.00
C ASP A 1209 46.60 13.86 13.48
N PHE A 1210 47.55 13.45 14.32
CA PHE A 1210 47.59 13.85 15.71
C PHE A 1210 47.76 15.37 15.77
N LYS A 1211 46.66 16.13 15.82
CA LYS A 1211 46.73 17.51 16.28
C LYS A 1211 46.98 17.48 17.79
N ILE A 1212 48.25 17.56 18.16
CA ILE A 1212 48.67 17.84 19.53
C ILE A 1212 48.03 19.17 19.91
N ASN A 1213 47.22 19.18 20.97
CA ASN A 1213 46.56 20.38 21.46
C ASN A 1213 47.64 21.29 22.06
N MET A 1214 48.22 22.16 21.23
CA MET A 1214 49.24 23.12 21.66
C MET A 1214 48.70 24.07 22.74
N SER A 1215 47.38 24.18 22.93
CA SER A 1215 46.80 24.89 24.06
C SER A 1215 47.12 24.22 25.40
N ILE A 1216 47.17 22.88 25.48
CA ILE A 1216 47.57 22.15 26.69
C ILE A 1216 49.08 22.29 26.91
N ILE A 1217 49.87 22.25 25.85
CA ILE A 1217 51.32 22.49 25.91
C ILE A 1217 51.63 23.95 26.24
N HIS A 1218 50.85 24.91 25.75
CA HIS A 1218 50.98 26.33 26.10
C HIS A 1218 50.45 26.61 27.51
N THR A 1219 49.47 25.85 28.01
CA THR A 1219 49.04 25.95 29.41
C THR A 1219 50.09 25.33 30.34
N GLU A 1220 50.74 24.23 29.96
CA GLU A 1220 51.87 23.63 30.70
C GLU A 1220 53.17 24.46 30.56
N GLN A 1221 53.41 25.10 29.41
CA GLN A 1221 54.53 26.03 29.21
C GLN A 1221 54.28 27.38 29.87
N GLN A 1222 53.04 27.86 29.97
CA GLN A 1222 52.68 29.05 30.76
C GLN A 1222 52.67 28.76 32.26
N GLN A 1223 52.33 27.53 32.69
CA GLN A 1223 52.53 27.09 34.07
C GLN A 1223 54.02 26.91 34.41
N GLN A 1224 54.86 26.47 33.46
CA GLN A 1224 56.31 26.41 33.64
C GLN A 1224 57.01 27.79 33.53
N GLN A 1225 56.43 28.75 32.80
CA GLN A 1225 56.95 30.13 32.68
C GLN A 1225 56.43 31.08 33.77
N GLN A 1226 55.44 30.68 34.58
CA GLN A 1226 55.00 31.42 35.78
C GLN A 1226 55.69 30.95 37.08
N GLU A 1227 56.56 29.94 37.04
CA GLU A 1227 57.33 29.46 38.21
C GLU A 1227 58.82 29.90 38.20
N GLU A 1228 59.27 30.74 37.25
CA GLU A 1228 60.69 31.16 37.10
C GLU A 1228 60.99 32.66 37.40
N GLU A 1229 60.16 33.36 38.19
CA GLU A 1229 60.56 34.62 38.86
C GLU A 1229 60.25 34.55 40.37
N ASP A 1230 61.09 33.85 41.14
CA ASP A 1230 61.54 34.33 42.47
C ASP A 1230 62.72 33.47 43.01
N PRO A 1231 63.78 34.08 43.58
CA PRO A 1231 65.02 33.38 43.94
C PRO A 1231 65.04 32.73 45.35
N VAL A 1232 65.44 31.45 45.37
CA VAL A 1232 66.50 30.79 46.20
C VAL A 1232 66.64 31.22 47.68
N THR A 1233 66.45 30.31 48.66
CA THR A 1233 67.52 29.48 49.29
C THR A 1233 66.86 28.42 50.21
N VAL A 1234 66.95 27.10 50.02
CA VAL A 1234 68.10 26.15 50.03
C VAL A 1234 68.66 25.83 51.44
N ASN A 1235 68.37 24.61 51.93
CA ASN A 1235 69.29 23.60 52.50
C ASN A 1235 68.54 22.66 53.49
N LYS A 1236 68.75 21.33 53.57
CA LYS A 1236 69.95 20.55 53.26
C LYS A 1236 69.64 19.04 53.17
N GLN A 1237 70.33 18.39 52.23
CA GLN A 1237 70.97 17.05 52.31
C GLN A 1237 70.13 15.76 52.20
N ILE A 1238 69.90 15.36 50.95
CA ILE A 1238 70.49 14.18 50.26
C ILE A 1238 71.39 13.29 51.14
N ALA A 1239 71.17 11.96 51.13
CA ALA A 1239 72.07 11.03 50.43
C ALA A 1239 71.67 9.54 50.45
N VAL A 1240 71.99 8.89 49.32
CA VAL A 1240 72.64 7.56 49.15
C VAL A 1240 71.85 6.49 48.36
N ARG A 1241 72.10 6.53 47.03
CA ARG A 1241 72.94 5.59 46.24
C ARG A 1241 72.33 4.31 45.63
N ASN A 1242 72.42 4.29 44.29
CA ASN A 1242 72.57 3.17 43.36
C ASN A 1242 73.19 1.87 43.93
N PHE A 1243 72.70 0.71 43.47
CA PHE A 1243 73.56 -0.42 43.05
C PHE A 1243 72.87 -1.41 42.08
N MET A 1244 73.72 -2.01 41.24
CA MET A 1244 73.57 -3.02 40.17
C MET A 1244 72.82 -4.33 40.49
N LYS A 1245 72.39 -5.00 39.38
CA LYS A 1245 72.41 -6.46 39.05
C LYS A 1245 72.08 -7.46 40.17
N ASN A 1246 71.18 -8.43 39.92
CA ASN A 1246 71.43 -9.71 39.24
C ASN A 1246 70.19 -10.64 39.27
N LYS A 1247 70.10 -11.47 38.22
CA LYS A 1247 69.54 -12.84 38.11
C LYS A 1247 68.75 -13.47 39.28
N GLY A 1248 67.59 -14.05 38.94
CA GLY A 1248 67.46 -15.50 38.72
C GLY A 1248 66.79 -16.36 39.81
N GLY A 1249 65.81 -17.17 39.35
CA GLY A 1249 65.39 -18.47 39.91
C GLY A 1249 64.52 -18.41 41.17
N GLY A 1250 63.38 -19.09 41.31
CA GLY A 1250 62.85 -20.25 40.59
C GLY A 1250 62.51 -21.35 41.60
N HIS A 1251 61.44 -22.11 41.30
CA HIS A 1251 61.04 -23.40 41.90
C HIS A 1251 60.31 -23.37 43.25
N ASP A 1252 59.32 -24.22 43.53
CA ASP A 1252 59.04 -25.62 43.15
C ASP A 1252 57.51 -25.83 42.92
N GLU A 1253 56.89 -26.88 42.36
CA GLU A 1253 57.23 -28.12 41.61
C GLU A 1253 55.86 -28.75 41.19
N ASP A 1254 55.84 -29.37 40.00
CA ASP A 1254 55.19 -30.63 39.56
C ASP A 1254 53.65 -30.82 39.63
N ASP A 1255 52.95 -31.54 38.73
CA ASP A 1255 53.31 -32.39 37.58
C ASP A 1255 52.10 -32.53 36.61
N ASP A 1256 52.41 -33.05 35.42
CA ASP A 1256 51.60 -33.84 34.48
C ASP A 1256 50.68 -33.20 33.40
N GLY A 1257 51.04 -33.51 32.14
CA GLY A 1257 50.08 -34.19 31.24
C GLY A 1257 49.81 -33.68 29.81
N ALA A 1258 50.72 -33.95 28.87
CA ALA A 1258 50.50 -34.43 27.48
C ALA A 1258 49.71 -33.62 26.39
N SER A 1259 50.49 -33.02 25.48
CA SER A 1259 50.49 -33.12 23.99
C SER A 1259 49.19 -33.24 23.15
N SER A 1260 49.00 -32.22 22.28
CA SER A 1260 48.94 -32.27 20.80
C SER A 1260 48.30 -33.48 20.08
N GLY A 1261 47.33 -33.20 19.21
CA GLY A 1261 47.21 -33.95 17.95
C GLY A 1261 45.94 -33.75 17.11
N ARG A 1262 46.13 -33.00 16.01
CA ARG A 1262 45.57 -33.18 14.64
C ARG A 1262 44.60 -32.13 14.10
N GLY A 1263 45.07 -31.45 13.05
CA GLY A 1263 44.22 -30.89 12.02
C GLY A 1263 43.81 -31.92 10.96
N SER A 1264 42.80 -31.59 10.15
CA SER A 1264 42.73 -31.95 8.71
C SER A 1264 41.54 -31.28 8.02
N LYS A 1265 41.85 -30.63 6.89
CA LYS A 1265 41.16 -30.57 5.59
C LYS A 1265 39.62 -30.58 5.50
N ARG A 1266 39.12 -29.55 4.79
CA ARG A 1266 38.21 -29.57 3.61
C ARG A 1266 37.23 -30.75 3.48
N ALA A 1267 35.92 -30.44 3.44
CA ALA A 1267 35.09 -30.53 2.22
C ALA A 1267 33.60 -30.21 2.49
N ARG A 1268 33.03 -29.41 1.57
CA ARG A 1268 31.68 -29.48 0.97
C ARG A 1268 30.44 -29.96 1.76
N THR A 1269 29.41 -29.12 1.58
CA THR A 1269 27.98 -29.38 1.28
C THR A 1269 27.01 -29.84 2.37
N SER A 1270 25.88 -29.09 2.35
CA SER A 1270 24.48 -29.47 2.59
C SER A 1270 24.06 -29.87 4.00
N ARG A 1271 23.23 -29.02 4.61
CA ARG A 1271 21.77 -29.14 4.48
C ARG A 1271 21.13 -27.76 4.48
#